data_AF-A0A524B7L0-F1
#
_entry.id   AF-A0A524B7L0-F1
#
_cell.length_a   1.000
_cell.length_b   1.000
_cell.length_c   1.000
_cell.angle_alpha   90.00
_cell.angle_beta   90.00
_cell.angle_gamma   90.00
#
_symmetry.space_group_name_H-M   'P 1'
#
loop_
_entity.id
_entity.type
_entity.pdbx_description
1 polymer ?
#
loop_
_entity_poly.entity_id
_entity_poly.type
_entity_poly.pdbx_seq_one_letter_code
_entity_poly.pdbx_strand_id
1 'polypeptide(L)'
;MRRARRASAVIIVASFLGATPVAAQSTMPPSSWPNTSVAAPRLDGWPHAIRLSGDDRYETGLAAALTLRGSGGDSSYPFGSPDPASTAGWYGLGSCPRAVLVVAGDSPADALAASSLSDSTGKSSEPFLQRSAASDPLFDPVGGFQRVDTDFAPILVTTSARQGATALDVATRLAAQDLRAGGCATARQAVIVGGANAVPIGVENELLAIGYEQVFRVAGASRYETARKVAESLGTAIAPGSPTPTTCTDPLADDGNARMNFYANSVVEFRNGAQQCALMQRTVVLADGIVGADALAAGWWTSFWQVPVLLHDGSGTLPSSTAQALQTLSIDNVIVLGGTARISDQVAQQAASLASATATRVSGESRYDTSVVMAQKFGGWFATGRGLEFAGSQVCLAASSGGSGANSGRGWPDALAAGPWCGRASALARNAPARALAPTTGARPTTSASASAIVRPAHDAVPVLLVPDSLAVLPPSVENLLAGAFNPADNWCTSVANPPGCLAPGFAVVFGGPVQIPDALVGTISALVSGGKTRGVGDRQPTLGPMFHTTLSMAPVFDDQGGNAADRVCVPRGGYSEARWIVAASNGQVGQTDVMLRGRYGKDADDTVRSAGTGSPTCVSVATGESSQLSVRSVSLAGPTSAVQTLTIGAPRRFFLTSPLAVVTPNAQSGVDSASDLSGGGVTTWTFSSLGTEASVVSRGVSSTVSQASLTLSLSRGVNTATQTAADTFSATFSLVTPLGTTTGTASGEAILRSGVWKFRGSTRFLGGSWNVATGAGGFSADLGVVGPGSSDDSVVWRVDGLVD
;
A
#
# COMPACT_ATOMS: atom_id res chain seq x y z
N MET A 1 13.55 -50.55 72.91
CA MET A 1 13.02 -49.29 73.49
C MET A 1 14.13 -48.25 73.52
N ARG A 2 13.87 -47.07 72.92
CA ARG A 2 14.47 -45.73 73.12
C ARG A 2 15.99 -45.62 73.39
N ARG A 3 16.67 -44.78 72.59
CA ARG A 3 16.87 -43.36 72.95
C ARG A 3 17.39 -42.51 71.78
N ALA A 4 16.88 -41.29 71.74
CA ALA A 4 17.03 -40.28 70.72
C ALA A 4 18.37 -39.51 70.81
N ARG A 5 18.81 -38.96 69.68
CA ARG A 5 19.52 -37.67 69.61
C ARG A 5 18.93 -36.82 68.48
N ARG A 6 18.59 -35.58 68.84
CA ARG A 6 18.05 -34.52 67.97
C ARG A 6 19.15 -34.01 67.02
N ALA A 7 18.80 -33.73 65.78
CA ALA A 7 19.60 -32.95 64.84
C ALA A 7 18.79 -31.72 64.39
N SER A 8 19.41 -30.55 64.53
CA SER A 8 18.86 -29.24 64.21
C SER A 8 18.71 -29.04 62.70
N ALA A 9 17.59 -28.48 62.27
CA ALA A 9 17.32 -28.10 60.90
C ALA A 9 18.03 -26.77 60.56
N VAL A 10 18.85 -26.79 59.51
CA VAL A 10 19.41 -25.60 58.85
C VAL A 10 18.54 -25.32 57.63
N ILE A 11 17.87 -24.17 57.63
CA ILE A 11 17.09 -23.65 56.50
C ILE A 11 18.08 -23.02 55.52
N ILE A 12 18.26 -23.66 54.36
CA ILE A 12 18.99 -23.08 53.23
C ILE A 12 18.01 -22.21 52.45
N VAL A 13 18.21 -20.89 52.50
CA VAL A 13 17.51 -19.92 51.67
C VAL A 13 18.08 -20.04 50.25
N ALA A 14 17.28 -20.59 49.33
CA ALA A 14 17.60 -20.58 47.91
C ALA A 14 17.36 -19.18 47.34
N SER A 15 18.44 -18.50 46.95
CA SER A 15 18.40 -17.22 46.26
C SER A 15 17.73 -17.39 44.89
N PHE A 16 16.48 -16.95 44.77
CA PHE A 16 15.85 -16.70 43.47
C PHE A 16 16.58 -15.54 42.79
N LEU A 17 17.46 -15.85 41.84
CA LEU A 17 17.89 -14.90 40.82
C LEU A 17 16.66 -14.61 39.96
N GLY A 18 16.01 -13.49 40.23
CA GLY A 18 14.88 -13.00 39.43
C GLY A 18 15.32 -12.84 37.98
N ALA A 19 14.69 -13.60 37.09
CA ALA A 19 14.69 -13.28 35.68
C ALA A 19 14.18 -11.85 35.52
N THR A 20 14.99 -10.99 34.90
CA THR A 20 14.54 -9.67 34.46
C THR A 20 13.29 -9.86 33.62
N PRO A 21 12.21 -9.09 33.84
CA PRO A 21 11.04 -9.15 32.98
C PRO A 21 11.48 -8.82 31.55
N VAL A 22 11.22 -9.74 30.63
CA VAL A 22 11.32 -9.48 29.19
C VAL A 22 10.53 -8.21 28.93
N ALA A 23 11.18 -7.20 28.35
CA ALA A 23 10.54 -5.94 28.01
C ALA A 23 9.21 -6.22 27.31
N ALA A 24 8.15 -5.52 27.74
CA ALA A 24 6.80 -5.68 27.20
C ALA A 24 6.86 -5.71 25.66
N GLN A 25 6.61 -6.88 25.07
CA GLN A 25 6.61 -7.07 23.63
C GLN A 25 5.53 -6.16 23.05
N SER A 26 5.91 -5.28 22.13
CA SER A 26 4.98 -4.39 21.44
C SER A 26 4.01 -5.22 20.59
N THR A 27 2.88 -5.62 21.15
CA THR A 27 1.80 -6.26 20.40
C THR A 27 1.10 -5.18 19.58
N MET A 28 1.33 -5.15 18.27
CA MET A 28 0.62 -4.22 17.40
C MET A 28 -0.84 -4.65 17.22
N PRO A 29 -1.80 -3.72 17.23
CA PRO A 29 -3.19 -4.04 16.90
C PRO A 29 -3.27 -4.56 15.45
N PRO A 30 -3.84 -5.75 15.21
CA PRO A 30 -3.91 -6.33 13.86
C PRO A 30 -4.81 -5.56 12.88
N SER A 31 -5.57 -4.59 13.38
CA SER A 31 -6.42 -3.68 12.61
C SER A 31 -5.65 -2.50 12.01
N SER A 32 -4.38 -2.30 12.37
CA SER A 32 -3.57 -1.18 11.89
C SER A 32 -2.33 -1.66 11.16
N TRP A 33 -1.99 -0.96 10.08
CA TRP A 33 -0.70 -1.15 9.42
C TRP A 33 0.44 -0.69 10.35
N PRO A 34 1.52 -1.47 10.53
CA PRO A 34 2.63 -1.12 11.39
C PRO A 34 3.33 0.19 10.98
N ASN A 35 3.47 1.10 11.93
CA ASN A 35 4.27 2.32 11.75
C ASN A 35 4.93 2.69 13.08
N THR A 36 6.01 2.00 13.40
CA THR A 36 6.76 2.15 14.67
C THR A 36 8.21 2.49 14.39
N SER A 37 8.95 2.92 15.40
CA SER A 37 10.41 3.14 15.28
C SER A 37 11.23 1.87 15.04
N VAL A 38 10.61 0.69 15.21
CA VAL A 38 11.28 -0.62 15.10
C VAL A 38 10.86 -1.42 13.86
N ALA A 39 9.72 -1.11 13.26
CA ALA A 39 9.31 -1.62 11.96
C ALA A 39 8.30 -0.66 11.31
N ALA A 40 8.57 -0.25 10.08
CA ALA A 40 7.74 0.67 9.30
C ALA A 40 7.61 0.21 7.83
N PRO A 41 7.02 -0.98 7.58
CA PRO A 41 6.74 -1.44 6.23
C PRO A 41 5.90 -0.41 5.48
N ARG A 42 6.04 -0.37 4.16
CA ARG A 42 5.41 0.64 3.29
C ARG A 42 4.55 -0.02 2.24
N LEU A 43 3.48 0.69 1.92
CA LEU A 43 2.58 0.37 0.83
C LEU A 43 2.38 1.64 0.01
N ASP A 44 3.06 1.69 -1.14
CA ASP A 44 3.06 2.85 -2.04
C ASP A 44 2.29 2.50 -3.31
N GLY A 45 1.37 3.36 -3.75
CA GLY A 45 0.55 3.15 -4.94
C GLY A 45 1.09 3.88 -6.17
N TRP A 46 0.66 3.42 -7.34
CA TRP A 46 0.76 4.13 -8.63
C TRP A 46 -0.57 3.94 -9.35
N PRO A 47 -0.83 4.68 -10.45
CA PRO A 47 -2.05 4.49 -11.21
C PRO A 47 -2.30 3.05 -11.65
N HIS A 48 -1.28 2.23 -11.92
CA HIS A 48 -1.43 0.80 -12.26
C HIS A 48 -0.41 -0.10 -11.55
N ALA A 49 0.16 0.35 -10.44
CA ALA A 49 1.04 -0.50 -9.64
C ALA A 49 0.84 -0.26 -8.15
N ILE A 50 1.32 -1.19 -7.35
CA ILE A 50 1.49 -1.01 -5.91
C ILE A 50 2.82 -1.64 -5.50
N ARG A 51 3.54 -1.00 -4.59
CA ARG A 51 4.79 -1.48 -4.03
C ARG A 51 4.59 -1.93 -2.59
N LEU A 52 5.04 -3.15 -2.31
CA LEU A 52 5.17 -3.73 -0.98
C LEU A 52 6.65 -3.68 -0.62
N SER A 53 7.00 -2.92 0.42
CA SER A 53 8.41 -2.73 0.78
C SER A 53 8.61 -2.44 2.26
N GLY A 54 9.86 -2.39 2.68
CA GLY A 54 10.28 -1.76 3.92
C GLY A 54 11.74 -1.33 3.81
N ASP A 55 12.33 -0.91 4.93
CA ASP A 55 13.72 -0.44 4.94
C ASP A 55 14.73 -1.59 4.72
N ASP A 56 14.30 -2.84 4.96
CA ASP A 56 15.06 -4.05 4.67
C ASP A 56 14.19 -5.22 4.15
N ARG A 57 14.85 -6.35 3.92
CA ARG A 57 14.22 -7.59 3.43
C ARG A 57 13.18 -8.18 4.37
N TYR A 58 13.34 -7.98 5.68
CA TYR A 58 12.46 -8.53 6.70
C TYR A 58 11.17 -7.71 6.75
N GLU A 59 11.28 -6.39 6.65
CA GLU A 59 10.13 -5.49 6.53
C GLU A 59 9.38 -5.65 5.20
N THR A 60 10.07 -5.87 4.07
CA THR A 60 9.37 -6.24 2.82
C THR A 60 8.60 -7.56 2.98
N GLY A 61 9.17 -8.54 3.68
CA GLY A 61 8.49 -9.78 4.04
C GLY A 61 7.26 -9.55 4.94
N LEU A 62 7.36 -8.64 5.90
CA LEU A 62 6.24 -8.21 6.74
C LEU A 62 5.14 -7.54 5.89
N ALA A 63 5.47 -6.64 4.97
CA ALA A 63 4.52 -6.00 4.07
C ALA A 63 3.79 -7.05 3.18
N ALA A 64 4.52 -8.02 2.64
CA ALA A 64 3.94 -9.13 1.88
C ALA A 64 2.98 -9.97 2.74
N ALA A 65 3.35 -10.30 3.98
CA ALA A 65 2.50 -11.06 4.90
C ALA A 65 1.22 -10.29 5.27
N LEU A 66 1.32 -9.00 5.58
CA LEU A 66 0.17 -8.15 5.91
C LEU A 66 -0.80 -8.02 4.74
N THR A 67 -0.30 -7.88 3.52
CA THR A 67 -1.15 -7.77 2.32
C THR A 67 -1.73 -9.10 1.86
N LEU A 68 -1.25 -10.26 2.29
CA LEU A 68 -1.97 -11.52 2.06
C LEU A 68 -3.39 -11.46 2.65
N ARG A 69 -3.52 -10.92 3.86
CA ARG A 69 -4.79 -10.85 4.60
C ARG A 69 -5.58 -9.56 4.45
N GLY A 70 -5.00 -8.51 3.87
CA GLY A 70 -5.69 -7.25 3.62
C GLY A 70 -6.98 -7.46 2.81
N SER A 71 -8.06 -6.75 3.14
CA SER A 71 -9.42 -7.01 2.62
C SER A 71 -9.56 -6.82 1.11
N GLY A 72 -8.65 -6.06 0.47
CA GLY A 72 -8.53 -6.00 -0.98
C GLY A 72 -9.71 -5.35 -1.71
N GLY A 73 -10.49 -4.51 -1.02
CA GLY A 73 -11.61 -3.76 -1.58
C GLY A 73 -11.21 -2.38 -2.12
N ASP A 74 -12.08 -1.80 -2.94
CA ASP A 74 -12.01 -0.45 -3.53
C ASP A 74 -11.80 0.70 -2.53
N SER A 75 -12.22 0.50 -1.28
CA SER A 75 -12.10 1.42 -0.15
C SER A 75 -10.78 1.29 0.63
N SER A 76 -9.90 0.36 0.26
CA SER A 76 -8.69 0.04 1.04
C SER A 76 -7.52 0.97 0.71
N TYR A 77 -6.64 1.25 1.68
CA TYR A 77 -5.38 1.98 1.45
C TYR A 77 -4.49 1.25 0.40
N PRO A 78 -3.84 1.95 -0.55
CA PRO A 78 -3.74 3.40 -0.71
C PRO A 78 -4.83 4.00 -1.63
N PHE A 79 -5.76 3.19 -2.16
CA PHE A 79 -6.67 3.63 -3.21
C PHE A 79 -8.01 4.17 -2.72
N GLY A 80 -8.51 3.72 -1.57
CA GLY A 80 -9.77 4.20 -1.00
C GLY A 80 -9.61 5.07 0.24
N SER A 81 -8.46 4.98 0.89
CA SER A 81 -8.08 5.83 2.03
C SER A 81 -6.61 6.23 1.92
N PRO A 82 -6.25 7.48 2.28
CA PRO A 82 -4.88 7.94 2.44
C PRO A 82 -4.25 7.55 3.79
N ASP A 83 -5.03 7.00 4.73
CA ASP A 83 -4.56 6.57 6.04
C ASP A 83 -4.64 5.03 6.20
N PRO A 84 -3.50 4.34 6.31
CA PRO A 84 -3.48 2.89 6.51
C PRO A 84 -3.97 2.46 7.91
N ALA A 85 -4.17 3.39 8.85
CA ALA A 85 -4.79 3.15 10.16
C ALA A 85 -6.33 3.26 10.15
N SER A 86 -6.93 3.70 9.04
CA SER A 86 -8.38 3.80 8.91
C SER A 86 -9.06 2.42 8.95
N THR A 87 -10.29 2.35 9.46
CA THR A 87 -11.07 1.09 9.56
C THR A 87 -11.43 0.47 8.20
N ALA A 88 -11.12 1.14 7.09
CA ALA A 88 -11.35 0.66 5.73
C ALA A 88 -10.39 -0.46 5.29
N GLY A 89 -9.36 -0.76 6.09
CA GLY A 89 -8.35 -1.78 5.79
C GLY A 89 -7.36 -1.34 4.71
N TRP A 90 -6.33 -2.16 4.48
CA TRP A 90 -5.34 -1.97 3.41
C TRP A 90 -5.51 -2.98 2.27
N TYR A 91 -4.98 -2.64 1.11
CA TYR A 91 -5.01 -3.49 -0.07
C TYR A 91 -4.37 -4.85 0.22
N GLY A 92 -5.01 -5.91 -0.28
CA GLY A 92 -4.52 -7.26 -0.09
C GLY A 92 -5.34 -8.34 -0.81
N LEU A 93 -4.99 -9.59 -0.55
CA LEU A 93 -5.61 -10.77 -1.18
C LEU A 93 -6.76 -11.38 -0.36
N GLY A 94 -7.10 -10.80 0.79
CA GLY A 94 -8.18 -11.24 1.67
C GLY A 94 -8.05 -12.71 2.10
N SER A 95 -6.82 -13.21 2.19
CA SER A 95 -6.51 -14.62 2.47
C SER A 95 -5.90 -14.75 3.85
N CYS A 96 -6.42 -15.67 4.65
CA CYS A 96 -5.92 -15.91 6.00
C CYS A 96 -5.02 -17.16 6.03
N PRO A 97 -3.69 -17.02 6.20
CA PRO A 97 -2.78 -18.15 6.30
C PRO A 97 -3.12 -19.10 7.47
N ARG A 98 -2.82 -20.38 7.29
CA ARG A 98 -2.93 -21.44 8.31
C ARG A 98 -1.59 -21.77 8.99
N ALA A 99 -0.50 -21.43 8.33
CA ALA A 99 0.85 -21.54 8.86
C ALA A 99 1.74 -20.38 8.42
N VAL A 100 2.97 -20.35 8.95
CA VAL A 100 4.07 -19.51 8.46
C VAL A 100 5.29 -20.38 8.14
N LEU A 101 6.02 -20.03 7.10
CA LEU A 101 7.30 -20.66 6.75
C LEU A 101 8.43 -19.71 7.15
N VAL A 102 9.37 -20.16 7.97
CA VAL A 102 10.49 -19.34 8.45
C VAL A 102 11.79 -19.83 7.84
N VAL A 103 12.52 -18.93 7.19
CA VAL A 103 13.77 -19.22 6.47
C VAL A 103 14.88 -18.23 6.82
N ALA A 104 16.13 -18.65 6.69
CA ALA A 104 17.29 -17.78 6.93
C ALA A 104 17.48 -16.78 5.78
N GLY A 105 17.75 -15.52 6.12
CA GLY A 105 17.83 -14.41 5.17
C GLY A 105 19.18 -14.17 4.51
N ASP A 106 20.16 -15.04 4.72
CA ASP A 106 21.53 -14.88 4.20
C ASP A 106 21.86 -15.84 3.04
N SER A 107 20.99 -16.81 2.73
CA SER A 107 21.19 -17.77 1.63
C SER A 107 19.87 -18.10 0.91
N PRO A 108 19.81 -17.97 -0.43
CA PRO A 108 18.59 -18.26 -1.19
C PRO A 108 18.22 -19.74 -1.25
N ALA A 109 19.19 -20.65 -1.08
CA ALA A 109 19.02 -22.07 -1.34
C ALA A 109 17.89 -22.75 -0.53
N ASP A 110 17.92 -22.61 0.80
CA ASP A 110 16.91 -23.21 1.68
C ASP A 110 15.53 -22.56 1.42
N ALA A 111 15.52 -21.28 1.08
CA ALA A 111 14.30 -20.54 0.84
C ALA A 111 13.67 -20.83 -0.54
N LEU A 112 14.46 -21.14 -1.55
CA LEU A 112 13.99 -21.66 -2.83
C LEU A 112 13.30 -23.01 -2.68
N ALA A 113 13.85 -23.90 -1.86
CA ALA A 113 13.16 -25.15 -1.53
C ALA A 113 11.87 -24.87 -0.73
N ALA A 114 11.91 -23.92 0.20
CA ALA A 114 10.76 -23.56 1.03
C ALA A 114 9.56 -23.04 0.23
N SER A 115 9.74 -22.43 -0.95
CA SER A 115 8.61 -21.93 -1.73
C SER A 115 7.62 -23.02 -2.14
N SER A 116 8.13 -24.23 -2.38
CA SER A 116 7.31 -25.39 -2.70
C SER A 116 6.45 -25.90 -1.53
N LEU A 117 6.72 -25.49 -0.29
CA LEU A 117 5.92 -25.87 0.89
C LEU A 117 4.71 -24.96 1.11
N SER A 118 4.67 -23.77 0.52
CA SER A 118 3.54 -22.84 0.67
C SER A 118 2.42 -23.27 -0.25
N ASP A 119 1.28 -23.72 0.26
CA ASP A 119 0.13 -24.04 -0.58
C ASP A 119 -0.69 -22.79 -0.90
N SER A 120 -0.39 -22.18 -2.04
CA SER A 120 -1.11 -20.99 -2.52
C SER A 120 -2.59 -21.26 -2.86
N THR A 121 -2.97 -22.52 -3.07
CA THR A 121 -4.31 -22.91 -3.53
C THR A 121 -5.23 -23.37 -2.40
N GLY A 122 -4.67 -23.89 -1.31
CA GLY A 122 -5.39 -24.50 -0.19
C GLY A 122 -6.00 -25.86 -0.55
N LYS A 123 -5.38 -26.57 -1.51
CA LYS A 123 -5.85 -27.84 -2.08
C LYS A 123 -4.83 -28.98 -1.97
N SER A 124 -3.64 -28.70 -1.43
CA SER A 124 -2.56 -29.66 -1.26
C SER A 124 -2.90 -30.73 -0.22
N SER A 125 -2.52 -31.98 -0.49
CA SER A 125 -2.60 -33.09 0.49
C SER A 125 -1.34 -33.23 1.36
N GLU A 126 -0.27 -32.53 1.02
CA GLU A 126 1.06 -32.57 1.66
C GLU A 126 1.42 -31.14 2.14
N PRO A 127 2.50 -30.89 2.92
CA PRO A 127 3.61 -31.76 3.32
C PRO A 127 3.38 -32.56 4.60
N PHE A 128 4.06 -33.71 4.72
CA PHE A 128 4.22 -34.44 5.98
C PHE A 128 5.58 -34.14 6.61
N LEU A 129 5.56 -33.49 7.78
CA LEU A 129 6.76 -33.02 8.44
C LEU A 129 6.87 -33.56 9.86
N GLN A 130 8.13 -33.65 10.32
CA GLN A 130 8.43 -34.01 11.69
C GLN A 130 8.27 -32.80 12.61
N ARG A 131 7.50 -32.98 13.68
CA ARG A 131 7.30 -31.96 14.70
C ARG A 131 8.58 -31.74 15.50
N SER A 132 9.06 -30.49 15.59
CA SER A 132 10.21 -30.10 16.39
C SER A 132 9.83 -29.52 17.74
N ALA A 133 8.65 -28.89 17.86
CA ALA A 133 8.14 -28.37 19.11
C ALA A 133 6.60 -28.34 19.13
N ALA A 134 6.00 -28.37 20.33
CA ALA A 134 4.56 -28.33 20.52
C ALA A 134 4.22 -27.56 21.81
N SER A 135 3.09 -26.85 21.83
CA SER A 135 2.56 -26.22 23.04
C SER A 135 1.99 -27.25 24.03
N ASP A 136 1.45 -28.37 23.52
CA ASP A 136 1.00 -29.50 24.31
C ASP A 136 1.64 -30.82 23.81
N PRO A 137 2.87 -31.13 24.26
CA PRO A 137 3.58 -32.34 23.82
C PRO A 137 2.91 -33.66 24.20
N LEU A 138 1.90 -33.67 25.08
CA LEU A 138 1.19 -34.88 25.48
C LEU A 138 0.21 -35.34 24.39
N PHE A 139 -0.45 -34.40 23.71
CA PHE A 139 -1.31 -34.70 22.56
C PHE A 139 -0.58 -34.55 21.23
N ASP A 140 0.48 -33.73 21.20
CA ASP A 140 1.31 -33.45 20.03
C ASP A 140 2.76 -33.86 20.25
N PRO A 141 3.08 -35.17 20.23
CA PRO A 141 4.40 -35.66 20.58
C PRO A 141 5.47 -35.08 19.64
N VAL A 142 6.49 -34.47 20.24
CA VAL A 142 7.70 -34.02 19.52
C VAL A 142 8.38 -35.23 18.88
N GLY A 143 8.80 -35.08 17.62
CA GLY A 143 9.33 -36.16 16.80
C GLY A 143 8.29 -36.96 16.01
N GLY A 144 6.99 -36.76 16.27
CA GLY A 144 5.91 -37.32 15.46
C GLY A 144 5.82 -36.67 14.08
N PHE A 145 5.37 -37.44 13.08
CA PHE A 145 5.09 -36.94 11.74
C PHE A 145 3.61 -36.61 11.58
N GLN A 146 3.30 -35.48 10.95
CA GLN A 146 1.93 -35.06 10.66
C GLN A 146 1.90 -34.28 9.35
N ARG A 147 0.76 -34.32 8.64
CA ARG A 147 0.43 -33.33 7.63
C ARG A 147 0.38 -31.93 8.25
N VAL A 148 1.10 -31.00 7.64
CA VAL A 148 1.08 -29.58 7.99
C VAL A 148 0.12 -28.86 7.06
N ASP A 149 -0.72 -28.01 7.63
CA ASP A 149 -1.65 -27.13 6.93
C ASP A 149 -0.90 -25.86 6.50
N THR A 150 -0.27 -25.92 5.33
CA THR A 150 0.50 -24.82 4.76
C THR A 150 -0.32 -23.92 3.84
N ASP A 151 -1.66 -23.96 3.96
CA ASP A 151 -2.57 -23.11 3.20
C ASP A 151 -2.21 -21.64 3.35
N PHE A 152 -1.87 -21.04 2.21
CA PHE A 152 -1.52 -19.63 2.01
C PHE A 152 -0.31 -19.17 2.84
N ALA A 153 0.53 -20.09 3.30
CA ALA A 153 1.61 -19.80 4.23
C ALA A 153 2.65 -18.84 3.62
N PRO A 154 2.86 -17.63 4.17
CA PRO A 154 3.91 -16.74 3.69
C PRO A 154 5.30 -17.31 4.05
N ILE A 155 6.29 -16.98 3.21
CA ILE A 155 7.70 -17.15 3.55
C ILE A 155 8.16 -15.91 4.29
N LEU A 156 8.44 -16.08 5.57
CA LEU A 156 9.03 -15.07 6.44
C LEU A 156 10.53 -15.31 6.53
N VAL A 157 11.29 -14.33 6.07
CA VAL A 157 12.74 -14.34 6.13
C VAL A 157 13.17 -13.79 7.50
N THR A 158 14.18 -14.37 8.15
CA THR A 158 14.73 -13.90 9.42
C THR A 158 16.26 -13.84 9.39
N THR A 159 16.88 -13.05 10.26
CA THR A 159 18.35 -13.05 10.44
C THR A 159 18.85 -14.44 10.79
N SER A 160 19.97 -14.85 10.19
CA SER A 160 20.48 -16.20 10.36
C SER A 160 21.29 -16.37 11.64
N ALA A 161 21.37 -17.61 12.15
CA ALA A 161 22.24 -17.92 13.29
C ALA A 161 23.73 -17.73 12.94
N ARG A 162 24.11 -17.87 11.66
CA ARG A 162 25.47 -17.53 11.15
C ARG A 162 25.82 -16.06 11.34
N GLN A 163 24.83 -15.19 11.41
CA GLN A 163 24.98 -13.76 11.67
C GLN A 163 24.79 -13.40 13.15
N GLY A 164 24.77 -14.40 14.04
CA GLY A 164 24.66 -14.21 15.49
C GLY A 164 23.22 -14.09 16.02
N ALA A 165 22.20 -14.31 15.19
CA ALA A 165 20.82 -14.29 15.65
C ALA A 165 20.54 -15.45 16.62
N THR A 166 19.71 -15.20 17.63
CA THR A 166 19.25 -16.21 18.60
C THR A 166 17.73 -16.38 18.61
N ALA A 167 17.02 -15.51 17.89
CA ALA A 167 15.56 -15.35 17.85
C ALA A 167 15.15 -14.83 16.47
N LEU A 168 13.85 -14.70 16.24
CA LEU A 168 13.27 -14.05 15.07
C LEU A 168 13.74 -12.59 14.96
N ASP A 169 13.92 -12.13 13.72
CA ASP A 169 14.03 -10.71 13.44
C ASP A 169 12.75 -9.97 13.90
N VAL A 170 12.86 -8.67 14.18
CA VAL A 170 11.74 -7.86 14.68
C VAL A 170 10.58 -7.85 13.69
N ALA A 171 10.81 -7.62 12.41
CA ALA A 171 9.75 -7.57 11.41
C ALA A 171 9.10 -8.96 11.21
N THR A 172 9.91 -10.02 11.25
CA THR A 172 9.44 -11.42 11.19
C THR A 172 8.56 -11.77 12.39
N ARG A 173 8.99 -11.40 13.60
CA ARG A 173 8.22 -11.59 14.83
C ARG A 173 6.88 -10.89 14.75
N LEU A 174 6.87 -9.64 14.26
CA LEU A 174 5.64 -8.87 14.10
C LEU A 174 4.69 -9.52 13.09
N ALA A 175 5.20 -10.06 11.97
CA ALA A 175 4.38 -10.79 11.01
C ALA A 175 3.75 -12.05 11.63
N ALA A 176 4.53 -12.82 12.39
CA ALA A 176 4.05 -14.03 13.07
C ALA A 176 3.02 -13.70 14.17
N GLN A 177 3.28 -12.65 14.97
CA GLN A 177 2.34 -12.16 15.98
C GLN A 177 1.05 -11.64 15.36
N ASP A 178 1.16 -10.88 14.28
CA ASP A 178 0.01 -10.30 13.58
C ASP A 178 -0.95 -11.38 13.07
N LEU A 179 -0.40 -12.39 12.37
CA LEU A 179 -1.17 -13.53 11.91
C LEU A 179 -1.83 -14.25 13.10
N ARG A 180 -1.09 -14.52 14.18
CA ARG A 180 -1.61 -15.28 15.31
C ARG A 180 -2.62 -14.53 16.19
N ALA A 181 -2.39 -13.24 16.46
CA ALA A 181 -3.06 -12.47 17.51
C ALA A 181 -4.27 -11.65 17.04
N GLY A 182 -4.50 -11.49 15.73
CA GLY A 182 -5.80 -10.99 15.25
C GLY A 182 -5.91 -10.60 13.78
N GLY A 183 -4.91 -10.89 12.94
CA GLY A 183 -5.03 -10.80 11.49
C GLY A 183 -5.64 -12.06 10.86
N CYS A 184 -5.21 -13.23 11.33
CA CYS A 184 -5.57 -14.55 10.80
C CYS A 184 -5.50 -15.61 11.91
N ALA A 185 -6.39 -15.56 12.92
CA ALA A 185 -6.35 -16.45 14.11
C ALA A 185 -6.36 -17.98 13.79
N THR A 186 -6.47 -18.34 12.52
CA THR A 186 -6.31 -19.66 11.94
C THR A 186 -4.85 -20.11 11.79
N ALA A 187 -3.86 -19.20 11.87
CA ALA A 187 -2.44 -19.52 11.77
C ALA A 187 -1.96 -20.21 13.07
N ARG A 188 -1.95 -21.54 13.07
CA ARG A 188 -1.63 -22.34 14.27
C ARG A 188 -0.34 -23.14 14.16
N GLN A 189 0.18 -23.31 12.95
CA GLN A 189 1.38 -24.09 12.69
C GLN A 189 2.51 -23.22 12.13
N ALA A 190 3.75 -23.62 12.37
CA ALA A 190 4.91 -22.96 11.78
C ALA A 190 5.90 -24.00 11.26
N VAL A 191 6.52 -23.73 10.12
CA VAL A 191 7.55 -24.59 9.53
C VAL A 191 8.86 -23.80 9.44
N ILE A 192 9.92 -24.34 10.02
CA ILE A 192 11.26 -23.80 9.89
C ILE A 192 12.00 -24.61 8.82
N VAL A 193 12.51 -23.94 7.79
CA VAL A 193 13.33 -24.57 6.75
C VAL A 193 14.79 -24.19 6.97
N GLY A 194 15.62 -25.21 7.16
CA GLY A 194 17.04 -25.08 7.47
C GLY A 194 17.40 -25.49 8.90
N GLY A 195 18.65 -25.90 9.08
CA GLY A 195 19.17 -26.37 10.38
C GLY A 195 19.33 -25.25 11.41
N ALA A 196 19.71 -25.61 12.63
CA ALA A 196 19.92 -24.67 13.74
C ALA A 196 20.99 -23.60 13.45
N ASN A 197 21.95 -23.90 12.56
CA ASN A 197 22.96 -22.95 12.09
C ASN A 197 22.39 -21.93 11.08
N ALA A 198 21.24 -22.21 10.46
CA ALA A 198 20.56 -21.29 9.55
C ALA A 198 19.52 -20.48 10.31
N VAL A 199 18.52 -21.17 10.90
CA VAL A 199 17.48 -20.55 11.72
C VAL A 199 17.68 -21.01 13.17
N PRO A 200 17.92 -20.08 14.13
CA PRO A 200 18.28 -20.43 15.51
C PRO A 200 17.27 -21.36 16.19
N ILE A 201 17.74 -22.19 17.13
CA ILE A 201 16.86 -23.08 17.92
C ILE A 201 15.93 -22.32 18.90
N GLY A 202 16.26 -21.05 19.20
CA GLY A 202 15.40 -20.20 20.01
C GLY A 202 14.09 -19.83 19.31
N VAL A 203 14.04 -19.92 17.97
CA VAL A 203 12.88 -19.58 17.16
C VAL A 203 11.71 -20.52 17.43
N GLU A 204 11.92 -21.81 17.68
CA GLU A 204 10.84 -22.73 18.06
C GLU A 204 10.10 -22.25 19.31
N ASN A 205 10.85 -21.96 20.38
CA ASN A 205 10.28 -21.52 21.65
C ASN A 205 9.58 -20.17 21.52
N GLU A 206 10.13 -19.28 20.69
CA GLU A 206 9.52 -17.98 20.41
C GLU A 206 8.21 -18.10 19.63
N LEU A 207 8.13 -18.97 18.62
CA LEU A 207 6.89 -19.24 17.89
C LEU A 207 5.81 -19.83 18.81
N LEU A 208 6.18 -20.77 19.69
CA LEU A 208 5.25 -21.28 20.72
C LEU A 208 4.78 -20.16 21.66
N ALA A 209 5.69 -19.27 22.09
CA ALA A 209 5.36 -18.14 22.97
C ALA A 209 4.45 -17.10 22.28
N ILE A 210 4.55 -16.94 20.96
CA ILE A 210 3.63 -16.12 20.15
C ILE A 210 2.22 -16.74 20.11
N GLY A 211 2.13 -18.06 20.26
CA GLY A 211 0.87 -18.80 20.33
C GLY A 211 0.67 -19.82 19.22
N TYR A 212 1.69 -20.12 18.41
CA TYR A 212 1.66 -21.27 17.52
C TYR A 212 1.61 -22.56 18.35
N GLU A 213 0.79 -23.52 17.94
CA GLU A 213 0.56 -24.76 18.68
C GLU A 213 1.59 -25.83 18.32
N GLN A 214 2.04 -25.82 17.07
CA GLN A 214 2.89 -26.86 16.52
C GLN A 214 3.96 -26.23 15.62
N VAL A 215 5.22 -26.55 15.91
CA VAL A 215 6.37 -26.13 15.11
C VAL A 215 7.01 -27.36 14.49
N PHE A 216 7.31 -27.26 13.20
CA PHE A 216 7.95 -28.28 12.40
C PHE A 216 9.29 -27.74 11.90
N ARG A 217 10.29 -28.61 11.77
CA ARG A 217 11.58 -28.22 11.18
C ARG A 217 12.00 -29.23 10.12
N VAL A 218 12.32 -28.72 8.93
CA VAL A 218 12.87 -29.51 7.83
C VAL A 218 14.28 -29.02 7.51
N ALA A 219 15.26 -29.89 7.75
CA ALA A 219 16.67 -29.52 7.66
C ALA A 219 17.57 -30.73 7.38
N GLY A 220 18.56 -30.55 6.51
CA GLY A 220 19.67 -31.48 6.31
C GLY A 220 21.01 -30.91 6.80
N ALA A 221 22.08 -31.70 6.67
CA ALA A 221 23.44 -31.26 6.96
C ALA A 221 23.96 -30.23 5.94
N SER A 222 23.34 -30.19 4.75
CA SER A 222 23.62 -29.21 3.70
C SER A 222 22.32 -28.70 3.07
N ARG A 223 22.41 -27.61 2.30
CA ARG A 223 21.29 -27.07 1.50
C ARG A 223 20.68 -28.10 0.54
N TYR A 224 21.50 -28.99 -0.03
CA TYR A 224 21.06 -30.05 -0.93
C TYR A 224 20.27 -31.12 -0.20
N GLU A 225 20.68 -31.45 1.02
CA GLU A 225 19.95 -32.39 1.87
C GLU A 225 18.66 -31.77 2.44
N THR A 226 18.67 -30.48 2.80
CA THR A 226 17.45 -29.74 3.16
C THR A 226 16.44 -29.78 2.01
N ALA A 227 16.88 -29.46 0.78
CA ALA A 227 16.04 -29.52 -0.42
C ALA A 227 15.48 -30.93 -0.69
N ARG A 228 16.30 -31.99 -0.53
CA ARG A 228 15.82 -33.38 -0.59
C ARG A 228 14.73 -33.65 0.45
N LYS A 229 14.92 -33.26 1.71
CA LYS A 229 13.93 -33.51 2.77
C LYS A 229 12.63 -32.74 2.56
N VAL A 230 12.70 -31.52 2.02
CA VAL A 230 11.52 -30.79 1.57
C VAL A 230 10.80 -31.57 0.46
N ALA A 231 11.54 -32.05 -0.54
CA ALA A 231 10.98 -32.84 -1.62
C ALA A 231 10.34 -34.15 -1.14
N GLU A 232 10.94 -34.84 -0.17
CA GLU A 232 10.38 -36.04 0.45
C GLU A 232 9.12 -35.76 1.27
N SER A 233 9.03 -34.58 1.90
CA SER A 233 7.84 -34.20 2.66
C SER A 233 6.63 -33.91 1.78
N LEU A 234 6.86 -33.44 0.55
CA LEU A 234 5.82 -33.14 -0.45
C LEU A 234 5.46 -34.36 -1.30
N GLY A 235 6.47 -35.17 -1.66
CA GLY A 235 6.30 -36.23 -2.65
C GLY A 235 6.00 -35.69 -4.06
N THR A 236 5.81 -36.61 -5.00
CA THR A 236 5.40 -36.31 -6.38
C THR A 236 4.23 -37.18 -6.85
N ALA A 237 3.77 -38.10 -5.99
CA ALA A 237 2.73 -39.05 -6.32
C ALA A 237 1.34 -38.41 -6.19
N ILE A 238 0.45 -38.73 -7.12
CA ILE A 238 -0.96 -38.38 -6.98
C ILE A 238 -1.57 -39.23 -5.86
N ALA A 239 -2.37 -38.61 -4.99
CA ALA A 239 -3.03 -39.29 -3.88
C ALA A 239 -3.79 -40.55 -4.36
N PRO A 240 -3.67 -41.70 -3.65
CA PRO A 240 -4.31 -42.95 -4.06
C PRO A 240 -5.83 -42.79 -4.23
N GLY A 241 -6.37 -43.23 -5.37
CA GLY A 241 -7.79 -43.16 -5.70
C GLY A 241 -8.26 -41.85 -6.33
N SER A 242 -7.40 -40.83 -6.44
CA SER A 242 -7.69 -39.62 -7.20
C SER A 242 -7.58 -39.88 -8.70
N PRO A 243 -8.48 -39.31 -9.54
CA PRO A 243 -8.39 -39.45 -10.98
C PRO A 243 -7.12 -38.77 -11.49
N THR A 244 -6.35 -39.49 -12.30
CA THR A 244 -5.14 -38.97 -12.95
C THR A 244 -5.53 -37.95 -14.03
N PRO A 245 -5.20 -36.66 -13.87
CA PRO A 245 -5.57 -35.63 -14.83
C PRO A 245 -4.67 -35.73 -16.07
N THR A 246 -5.28 -35.79 -17.26
CA THR A 246 -4.59 -36.05 -18.54
C THR A 246 -4.60 -34.86 -19.49
N THR A 247 -5.48 -33.88 -19.29
CA THR A 247 -5.64 -32.71 -20.17
C THR A 247 -5.74 -31.44 -19.36
N CYS A 248 -5.18 -30.34 -19.88
CA CYS A 248 -5.34 -29.02 -19.28
C CYS A 248 -6.83 -28.63 -19.25
N THR A 249 -7.23 -27.94 -18.18
CA THR A 249 -8.57 -27.34 -18.04
C THR A 249 -8.82 -26.31 -19.13
N ASP A 250 -7.81 -25.53 -19.49
CA ASP A 250 -7.86 -24.57 -20.58
C ASP A 250 -6.67 -24.79 -21.55
N PRO A 251 -6.91 -25.34 -22.75
CA PRO A 251 -5.86 -25.60 -23.72
C PRO A 251 -5.35 -24.35 -24.44
N LEU A 252 -6.10 -23.24 -24.41
CA LEU A 252 -5.76 -21.99 -25.09
C LEU A 252 -5.31 -20.96 -24.06
N ALA A 253 -4.45 -20.04 -24.47
CA ALA A 253 -4.05 -18.87 -23.67
C ALA A 253 -4.28 -17.56 -24.44
N ASP A 254 -4.77 -17.66 -25.68
CA ASP A 254 -4.94 -16.57 -26.64
C ASP A 254 -6.41 -16.37 -27.05
N ASP A 255 -7.37 -16.81 -26.22
CA ASP A 255 -8.81 -16.68 -26.48
C ASP A 255 -9.49 -15.57 -25.65
N GLY A 256 -8.70 -14.83 -24.87
CA GLY A 256 -9.20 -13.79 -23.95
C GLY A 256 -9.57 -14.29 -22.56
N ASN A 257 -9.33 -15.56 -22.26
CA ASN A 257 -9.85 -16.23 -21.08
C ASN A 257 -8.86 -17.29 -20.54
N ALA A 258 -7.56 -17.00 -20.53
CA ALA A 258 -6.50 -17.93 -20.16
C ALA A 258 -6.58 -18.36 -18.67
N ARG A 259 -6.97 -19.61 -18.43
CA ARG A 259 -7.21 -20.16 -17.08
C ARG A 259 -6.09 -21.06 -16.58
N MET A 260 -5.83 -20.97 -15.28
CA MET A 260 -4.85 -21.79 -14.58
C MET A 260 -5.56 -22.59 -13.49
N ASN A 261 -5.34 -23.90 -13.44
CA ASN A 261 -6.00 -24.77 -12.46
C ASN A 261 -5.01 -25.62 -11.66
N PHE A 262 -5.41 -25.99 -10.44
CA PHE A 262 -4.68 -26.95 -9.62
C PHE A 262 -5.21 -28.37 -9.88
N TYR A 263 -4.33 -29.26 -10.33
CA TYR A 263 -4.68 -30.63 -10.69
C TYR A 263 -4.37 -31.63 -9.57
N ALA A 264 -3.14 -31.57 -9.07
CA ALA A 264 -2.61 -32.29 -7.93
C ALA A 264 -1.20 -31.75 -7.64
N ASN A 265 -0.62 -32.14 -6.52
CA ASN A 265 0.78 -31.86 -6.22
C ASN A 265 1.69 -32.42 -7.32
N SER A 266 2.69 -31.63 -7.72
CA SER A 266 3.65 -31.97 -8.78
C SER A 266 3.03 -32.29 -10.16
N VAL A 267 1.80 -31.83 -10.44
CA VAL A 267 1.18 -31.89 -11.77
C VAL A 267 1.07 -30.49 -12.35
N VAL A 268 1.86 -30.20 -13.38
CA VAL A 268 2.14 -28.85 -13.86
C VAL A 268 1.59 -28.64 -15.26
N GLU A 269 0.98 -27.48 -15.51
CA GLU A 269 0.71 -27.05 -16.89
C GLU A 269 1.99 -26.57 -17.55
N PHE A 270 2.29 -27.12 -18.72
CA PHE A 270 3.43 -26.72 -19.53
C PHE A 270 2.97 -26.39 -20.96
N ARG A 271 3.32 -25.19 -21.41
CA ARG A 271 2.87 -24.63 -22.69
C ARG A 271 4.04 -24.39 -23.62
N ASN A 272 3.98 -24.90 -24.85
CA ASN A 272 5.00 -24.60 -25.87
C ASN A 272 4.63 -23.45 -26.81
N GLY A 273 3.38 -22.99 -26.74
CA GLY A 273 2.85 -21.80 -27.40
C GLY A 273 1.46 -21.52 -26.82
N ALA A 274 0.83 -20.43 -27.25
CA ALA A 274 -0.46 -20.01 -26.68
C ALA A 274 -1.59 -21.04 -26.88
N GLN A 275 -1.53 -21.84 -27.94
CA GLN A 275 -2.54 -22.85 -28.29
C GLN A 275 -2.14 -24.28 -27.91
N GLN A 276 -1.11 -24.42 -27.07
CA GLN A 276 -0.57 -25.73 -26.69
C GLN A 276 -0.43 -25.80 -25.17
N CYS A 277 -1.11 -26.76 -24.56
CA CYS A 277 -0.97 -27.07 -23.14
C CYS A 277 -0.87 -28.58 -22.93
N ALA A 278 0.09 -28.99 -22.11
CA ALA A 278 0.27 -30.37 -21.66
C ALA A 278 0.39 -30.42 -20.14
N LEU A 279 -0.07 -31.50 -19.53
CA LEU A 279 0.14 -31.76 -18.11
C LEU A 279 1.40 -32.61 -17.91
N MET A 280 2.35 -32.10 -17.13
CA MET A 280 3.55 -32.82 -16.72
C MET A 280 3.32 -33.38 -15.31
N GLN A 281 3.12 -34.69 -15.23
CA GLN A 281 2.92 -35.39 -13.97
C GLN A 281 4.25 -35.65 -13.25
N ARG A 282 4.18 -35.83 -11.93
CA ARG A 282 5.32 -36.21 -11.08
C ARG A 282 6.57 -35.36 -11.36
N THR A 283 6.35 -34.05 -11.45
CA THR A 283 7.36 -33.07 -11.86
C THR A 283 8.22 -32.62 -10.68
N VAL A 284 9.52 -32.45 -10.90
CA VAL A 284 10.42 -31.75 -9.97
C VAL A 284 11.21 -30.68 -10.71
N VAL A 285 11.70 -29.69 -9.96
CA VAL A 285 12.64 -28.69 -10.46
C VAL A 285 14.07 -29.06 -10.05
N LEU A 286 15.03 -28.91 -10.95
CA LEU A 286 16.45 -28.90 -10.65
C LEU A 286 17.01 -27.50 -10.89
N ALA A 287 17.53 -26.86 -9.84
CA ALA A 287 18.01 -25.48 -9.86
C ALA A 287 19.43 -25.33 -9.29
N ASP A 288 20.10 -24.21 -9.58
CA ASP A 288 21.38 -23.84 -8.96
C ASP A 288 21.17 -23.53 -7.47
N GLY A 289 21.79 -24.31 -6.59
CA GLY A 289 21.73 -24.16 -5.14
C GLY A 289 22.79 -23.22 -4.56
N ILE A 290 23.70 -22.67 -5.35
CA ILE A 290 24.65 -21.66 -4.89
C ILE A 290 24.03 -20.27 -5.02
N VAL A 291 23.60 -19.93 -6.23
CA VAL A 291 23.10 -18.59 -6.54
C VAL A 291 21.60 -18.59 -6.73
N GLY A 292 21.07 -19.59 -7.42
CA GLY A 292 19.63 -19.77 -7.62
C GLY A 292 18.92 -18.59 -8.28
N ALA A 293 19.65 -17.75 -9.03
CA ALA A 293 19.13 -16.51 -9.60
C ALA A 293 17.88 -16.72 -10.46
N ASP A 294 17.91 -17.75 -11.29
CA ASP A 294 16.82 -18.10 -12.19
C ASP A 294 15.63 -18.66 -11.39
N ALA A 295 15.90 -19.46 -10.35
CA ALA A 295 14.89 -20.11 -9.54
C ALA A 295 14.05 -19.18 -8.67
N LEU A 296 14.51 -17.95 -8.41
CA LEU A 296 13.77 -16.96 -7.61
C LEU A 296 12.41 -16.59 -8.22
N ALA A 297 12.30 -16.64 -9.56
CA ALA A 297 11.04 -16.40 -10.26
C ALA A 297 10.10 -17.61 -10.26
N ALA A 298 10.53 -18.77 -9.78
CA ALA A 298 9.71 -19.99 -9.80
C ALA A 298 8.74 -20.10 -8.61
N GLY A 299 8.88 -19.25 -7.60
CA GLY A 299 8.12 -19.35 -6.35
C GLY A 299 6.60 -19.34 -6.54
N TRP A 300 6.07 -18.58 -7.50
CA TRP A 300 4.62 -18.47 -7.73
C TRP A 300 4.00 -19.77 -8.25
N TRP A 301 4.66 -20.49 -9.17
CA TRP A 301 4.12 -21.72 -9.73
C TRP A 301 4.51 -22.96 -8.92
N THR A 302 5.70 -22.97 -8.30
CA THR A 302 6.13 -24.06 -7.40
C THR A 302 5.29 -24.10 -6.13
N SER A 303 4.87 -22.94 -5.60
CA SER A 303 3.89 -22.87 -4.50
C SER A 303 2.47 -23.24 -4.95
N PHE A 304 2.10 -22.89 -6.19
CA PHE A 304 0.77 -23.19 -6.72
C PHE A 304 0.55 -24.69 -6.92
N TRP A 305 1.47 -25.40 -7.58
CA TRP A 305 1.36 -26.85 -7.83
C TRP A 305 2.18 -27.71 -6.86
N GLN A 306 2.71 -27.13 -5.77
CA GLN A 306 3.53 -27.82 -4.76
C GLN A 306 4.66 -28.66 -5.38
N VAL A 307 5.46 -28.04 -6.25
CA VAL A 307 6.47 -28.73 -7.06
C VAL A 307 7.82 -28.70 -6.32
N PRO A 308 8.39 -29.86 -5.96
CA PRO A 308 9.65 -29.92 -5.24
C PRO A 308 10.80 -29.27 -6.02
N VAL A 309 11.63 -28.51 -5.30
CA VAL A 309 12.84 -27.89 -5.84
C VAL A 309 14.08 -28.59 -5.29
N LEU A 310 14.75 -29.33 -6.16
CA LEU A 310 16.05 -29.94 -5.91
C LEU A 310 17.18 -29.02 -6.36
N LEU A 311 18.32 -29.11 -5.68
CA LEU A 311 19.43 -28.17 -5.86
C LEU A 311 20.67 -28.86 -6.42
N HIS A 312 21.40 -28.17 -7.28
CA HIS A 312 22.70 -28.55 -7.81
C HIS A 312 23.78 -27.57 -7.33
N ASP A 313 25.03 -28.01 -7.25
CA ASP A 313 26.15 -27.21 -6.73
C ASP A 313 26.97 -26.51 -7.83
N GLY A 314 26.54 -26.57 -9.08
CA GLY A 314 27.25 -26.01 -10.22
C GLY A 314 28.49 -26.81 -10.64
N SER A 315 28.76 -27.95 -10.01
CA SER A 315 29.85 -28.85 -10.39
C SER A 315 29.48 -29.69 -11.62
N GLY A 316 30.43 -30.49 -12.12
CA GLY A 316 30.15 -31.44 -13.20
C GLY A 316 29.28 -32.64 -12.78
N THR A 317 28.87 -32.73 -11.52
CA THR A 317 28.22 -33.91 -10.93
C THR A 317 27.06 -33.53 -10.02
N LEU A 318 26.03 -34.37 -9.95
CA LEU A 318 24.94 -34.15 -8.99
C LEU A 318 25.41 -34.37 -7.53
N PRO A 319 25.03 -33.48 -6.59
CA PRO A 319 25.19 -33.74 -5.16
C PRO A 319 24.52 -35.06 -4.76
N SER A 320 25.13 -35.80 -3.84
CA SER A 320 24.63 -37.13 -3.43
C SER A 320 23.19 -37.09 -2.92
N SER A 321 22.81 -36.07 -2.14
CA SER A 321 21.44 -35.88 -1.68
C SER A 321 20.45 -35.63 -2.82
N THR A 322 20.86 -34.87 -3.84
CA THR A 322 20.04 -34.60 -5.02
C THR A 322 19.86 -35.85 -5.87
N ALA A 323 20.95 -36.60 -6.11
CA ALA A 323 20.90 -37.89 -6.80
C ALA A 323 19.99 -38.90 -6.08
N GLN A 324 20.06 -38.96 -4.75
CA GLN A 324 19.18 -39.82 -3.95
C GLN A 324 17.70 -39.42 -4.12
N ALA A 325 17.37 -38.14 -4.03
CA ALA A 325 16.01 -37.66 -4.23
C ALA A 325 15.45 -38.06 -5.61
N LEU A 326 16.28 -37.92 -6.65
CA LEU A 326 15.92 -38.27 -8.02
C LEU A 326 15.59 -39.77 -8.17
N GLN A 327 16.26 -40.63 -7.41
CA GLN A 327 16.04 -42.08 -7.42
C GLN A 327 14.81 -42.52 -6.60
N THR A 328 14.47 -41.78 -5.53
CA THR A 328 13.45 -42.24 -4.57
C THR A 328 12.07 -41.66 -4.80
N LEU A 329 11.95 -40.45 -5.34
CA LEU A 329 10.67 -39.75 -5.44
C LEU A 329 9.79 -40.26 -6.59
N SER A 330 10.28 -41.19 -7.42
CA SER A 330 9.66 -41.63 -8.69
C SER A 330 9.19 -40.42 -9.52
N ILE A 331 10.02 -39.99 -10.46
CA ILE A 331 9.83 -38.72 -11.16
C ILE A 331 9.62 -39.05 -12.63
N ASP A 332 8.65 -38.40 -13.27
CA ASP A 332 8.45 -38.55 -14.71
C ASP A 332 9.08 -37.37 -15.48
N ASN A 333 9.19 -36.23 -14.82
CA ASN A 333 9.60 -34.96 -15.42
C ASN A 333 10.57 -34.18 -14.53
N VAL A 334 11.71 -33.79 -15.09
CA VAL A 334 12.69 -32.90 -14.46
C VAL A 334 12.73 -31.58 -15.21
N ILE A 335 12.25 -30.50 -14.59
CA ILE A 335 12.41 -29.15 -15.10
C ILE A 335 13.78 -28.63 -14.69
N VAL A 336 14.70 -28.50 -15.64
CA VAL A 336 16.02 -27.92 -15.39
C VAL A 336 15.93 -26.41 -15.53
N LEU A 337 16.14 -25.71 -14.43
CA LEU A 337 15.89 -24.28 -14.33
C LEU A 337 17.20 -23.49 -14.36
N GLY A 338 17.40 -22.78 -15.47
CA GLY A 338 18.60 -22.00 -15.73
C GLY A 338 19.48 -22.56 -16.85
N GLY A 339 20.39 -21.71 -17.31
CA GLY A 339 21.24 -21.99 -18.47
C GLY A 339 22.30 -23.07 -18.22
N THR A 340 22.95 -23.51 -19.30
CA THR A 340 24.00 -24.55 -19.27
C THR A 340 25.24 -24.14 -18.47
N ALA A 341 25.48 -22.84 -18.31
CA ALA A 341 26.54 -22.30 -17.46
C ALA A 341 26.35 -22.58 -15.96
N ARG A 342 25.11 -22.89 -15.54
CA ARG A 342 24.77 -23.22 -14.14
C ARG A 342 24.49 -24.69 -13.94
N ILE A 343 23.76 -25.29 -14.88
CA ILE A 343 23.47 -26.73 -14.90
C ILE A 343 23.76 -27.22 -16.30
N SER A 344 24.90 -27.88 -16.48
CA SER A 344 25.34 -28.39 -17.78
C SER A 344 24.34 -29.40 -18.36
N ASP A 345 24.38 -29.61 -19.67
CA ASP A 345 23.52 -30.63 -20.30
C ASP A 345 23.87 -32.04 -19.83
N GLN A 346 25.13 -32.28 -19.47
CA GLN A 346 25.56 -33.55 -18.87
C GLN A 346 24.88 -33.78 -17.51
N VAL A 347 24.82 -32.76 -16.65
CA VAL A 347 24.15 -32.86 -15.34
C VAL A 347 22.63 -33.02 -15.52
N ALA A 348 22.02 -32.30 -16.47
CA ALA A 348 20.61 -32.45 -16.81
C ALA A 348 20.28 -33.88 -17.28
N GLN A 349 21.09 -34.44 -18.17
CA GLN A 349 20.96 -35.82 -18.65
C GLN A 349 21.21 -36.83 -17.53
N GLN A 350 22.18 -36.58 -16.65
CA GLN A 350 22.42 -37.41 -15.47
C GLN A 350 21.18 -37.43 -14.56
N ALA A 351 20.56 -36.27 -14.33
CA ALA A 351 19.37 -36.16 -13.49
C ALA A 351 18.18 -36.93 -14.09
N ALA A 352 17.91 -36.74 -15.38
CA ALA A 352 16.89 -37.50 -16.12
C ALA A 352 17.14 -39.01 -16.06
N SER A 353 18.39 -39.44 -16.29
CA SER A 353 18.75 -40.87 -16.29
C SER A 353 18.56 -41.51 -14.91
N LEU A 354 18.95 -40.82 -13.84
CA LEU A 354 18.77 -41.32 -12.47
C LEU A 354 17.30 -41.42 -12.06
N ALA A 355 16.49 -40.46 -12.52
CA ALA A 355 15.06 -40.42 -12.25
C ALA A 355 14.24 -41.34 -13.18
N SER A 356 14.83 -41.86 -14.27
CA SER A 356 14.10 -42.46 -15.39
C SER A 356 13.03 -41.52 -15.97
N ALA A 357 13.35 -40.23 -16.02
CA ALA A 357 12.46 -39.12 -16.33
C ALA A 357 12.85 -38.39 -17.63
N THR A 358 11.96 -37.52 -18.11
CA THR A 358 12.30 -36.56 -19.18
C THR A 358 12.83 -35.26 -18.57
N ALA A 359 14.01 -34.80 -19.00
CA ALA A 359 14.50 -33.46 -18.66
C ALA A 359 14.04 -32.42 -19.68
N THR A 360 13.43 -31.34 -19.19
CA THR A 360 13.05 -30.16 -19.98
C THR A 360 13.73 -28.93 -19.41
N ARG A 361 14.55 -28.25 -20.21
CA ARG A 361 15.23 -27.02 -19.77
C ARG A 361 14.34 -25.80 -19.96
N VAL A 362 14.26 -24.97 -18.92
CA VAL A 362 13.61 -23.66 -18.94
C VAL A 362 14.66 -22.61 -18.56
N SER A 363 15.08 -21.82 -19.54
CA SER A 363 16.14 -20.83 -19.39
C SER A 363 16.05 -19.74 -20.46
N GLY A 364 16.55 -18.56 -20.15
CA GLY A 364 16.89 -17.50 -21.10
C GLY A 364 18.37 -17.09 -20.97
N GLU A 365 18.77 -16.06 -21.70
CA GLU A 365 20.16 -15.55 -21.70
C GLU A 365 20.56 -14.95 -20.34
N SER A 366 19.59 -14.37 -19.62
CA SER A 366 19.73 -13.89 -18.25
C SER A 366 18.60 -14.42 -17.36
N ARG A 367 18.68 -14.10 -16.06
CA ARG A 367 17.59 -14.40 -15.10
C ARG A 367 16.28 -13.69 -15.45
N TYR A 368 16.38 -12.51 -16.06
CA TYR A 368 15.22 -11.72 -16.47
C TYR A 368 14.52 -12.43 -17.63
N ASP A 369 15.29 -12.87 -18.63
CA ASP A 369 14.79 -13.68 -19.75
C ASP A 369 14.21 -15.00 -19.24
N THR A 370 14.86 -15.64 -18.28
CA THR A 370 14.36 -16.88 -17.67
C THR A 370 13.01 -16.67 -16.98
N SER A 371 12.81 -15.55 -16.28
CA SER A 371 11.52 -15.20 -15.67
C SER A 371 10.40 -14.97 -16.70
N VAL A 372 10.74 -14.40 -17.86
CA VAL A 372 9.81 -14.24 -19.00
C VAL A 372 9.45 -15.59 -19.62
N VAL A 373 10.43 -16.48 -19.82
CA VAL A 373 10.17 -17.84 -20.32
C VAL A 373 9.29 -18.62 -19.35
N MET A 374 9.47 -18.47 -18.02
CA MET A 374 8.58 -19.09 -17.03
C MET A 374 7.16 -18.57 -17.13
N ALA A 375 6.98 -17.25 -17.25
CA ALA A 375 5.66 -16.64 -17.41
C ALA A 375 4.95 -17.19 -18.66
N GLN A 376 5.68 -17.40 -19.76
CA GLN A 376 5.16 -18.02 -20.98
C GLN A 376 4.79 -19.49 -20.78
N LYS A 377 5.76 -20.31 -20.32
CA LYS A 377 5.63 -21.78 -20.27
C LYS A 377 4.65 -22.28 -19.22
N PHE A 378 4.68 -21.69 -18.02
CA PHE A 378 3.85 -22.10 -16.89
C PHE A 378 2.63 -21.19 -16.69
N GLY A 379 2.75 -19.95 -17.13
CA GLY A 379 1.73 -18.94 -16.93
C GLY A 379 0.88 -18.69 -18.16
N GLY A 380 1.27 -19.10 -19.38
CA GLY A 380 0.52 -18.79 -20.61
C GLY A 380 0.73 -17.37 -21.15
N TRP A 381 1.65 -16.58 -20.59
CA TRP A 381 1.89 -15.18 -20.97
C TRP A 381 2.63 -15.04 -22.31
N PHE A 382 1.99 -15.42 -23.41
CA PHE A 382 2.49 -15.20 -24.75
C PHE A 382 2.00 -13.85 -25.27
N ALA A 383 2.91 -12.92 -25.54
CA ALA A 383 2.56 -11.60 -26.08
C ALA A 383 2.06 -11.73 -27.55
N THR A 384 0.77 -11.97 -27.72
CA THR A 384 0.11 -12.08 -29.04
C THR A 384 -0.09 -10.72 -29.73
N GLY A 385 0.12 -9.62 -29.00
CA GLY A 385 -0.16 -8.27 -29.45
C GLY A 385 -1.63 -7.87 -29.35
N ARG A 386 -2.48 -8.71 -28.73
CA ARG A 386 -3.91 -8.46 -28.49
C ARG A 386 -4.17 -8.21 -27.01
N GLY A 387 -4.40 -6.96 -26.64
CA GLY A 387 -4.62 -6.53 -25.25
C GLY A 387 -5.82 -7.20 -24.56
N LEU A 388 -6.81 -7.68 -25.33
CA LEU A 388 -7.99 -8.35 -24.76
C LEU A 388 -7.62 -9.60 -23.94
N GLU A 389 -6.50 -10.25 -24.26
CA GLU A 389 -5.98 -11.44 -23.56
C GLU A 389 -5.37 -11.12 -22.20
N PHE A 390 -5.08 -9.85 -21.95
CA PHE A 390 -4.42 -9.37 -20.73
C PHE A 390 -5.26 -8.35 -19.98
N ALA A 391 -6.51 -8.13 -20.40
CA ALA A 391 -7.40 -7.18 -19.77
C ALA A 391 -7.62 -7.51 -18.27
N GLY A 392 -7.29 -6.56 -17.40
CA GLY A 392 -7.38 -6.70 -15.95
C GLY A 392 -6.35 -7.64 -15.32
N SER A 393 -5.44 -8.23 -16.09
CA SER A 393 -4.43 -9.18 -15.61
C SER A 393 -3.40 -8.52 -14.70
N GLN A 394 -2.85 -9.30 -13.77
CA GLN A 394 -1.86 -8.83 -12.80
C GLN A 394 -0.50 -9.46 -13.04
N VAL A 395 0.57 -8.75 -12.69
CA VAL A 395 1.95 -9.24 -12.75
C VAL A 395 2.72 -8.83 -11.50
N CYS A 396 3.60 -9.68 -11.02
CA CYS A 396 4.50 -9.36 -9.91
C CYS A 396 5.90 -9.02 -10.40
N LEU A 397 6.54 -8.04 -9.77
CA LEU A 397 7.91 -7.62 -10.07
C LEU A 397 8.75 -7.70 -8.80
N ALA A 398 9.95 -8.24 -8.91
CA ALA A 398 10.90 -8.26 -7.80
C ALA A 398 12.34 -8.06 -8.28
N ALA A 399 13.16 -7.38 -7.47
CA ALA A 399 14.55 -7.12 -7.80
C ALA A 399 15.39 -8.38 -7.64
N SER A 400 16.32 -8.61 -8.57
CA SER A 400 17.33 -9.65 -8.43
C SER A 400 18.57 -9.30 -9.27
N SER A 401 19.72 -9.13 -8.62
CA SER A 401 21.01 -8.89 -9.29
C SER A 401 22.16 -9.65 -8.61
N GLY A 402 23.30 -9.76 -9.30
CA GLY A 402 24.52 -10.34 -8.74
C GLY A 402 24.46 -11.86 -8.55
N GLY A 403 25.45 -12.44 -7.87
CA GLY A 403 25.56 -13.90 -7.73
C GLY A 403 26.48 -14.55 -8.77
N SER A 404 27.67 -14.01 -8.96
CA SER A 404 28.82 -14.80 -9.42
C SER A 404 29.85 -14.80 -8.29
N GLY A 405 30.31 -15.98 -7.86
CA GLY A 405 31.30 -16.12 -6.78
C GLY A 405 30.77 -15.74 -5.38
N ALA A 406 31.64 -15.18 -4.54
CA ALA A 406 31.43 -14.94 -3.09
C ALA A 406 30.41 -13.84 -2.74
N ASN A 407 29.81 -13.16 -3.73
CA ASN A 407 28.78 -12.16 -3.50
C ASN A 407 27.39 -12.82 -3.54
N SER A 408 26.75 -12.97 -2.39
CA SER A 408 25.33 -13.30 -2.29
C SER A 408 24.53 -12.26 -3.08
N GLY A 409 23.61 -12.71 -3.94
CA GLY A 409 22.81 -11.82 -4.79
C GLY A 409 22.11 -10.72 -4.00
N ARG A 410 21.72 -9.64 -4.68
CA ARG A 410 20.91 -8.53 -4.14
C ARG A 410 19.46 -8.67 -4.59
N GLY A 411 18.52 -8.22 -3.76
CA GLY A 411 17.06 -8.24 -4.05
C GLY A 411 16.35 -9.60 -3.92
N TRP A 412 17.07 -10.72 -3.91
CA TRP A 412 16.46 -12.07 -3.89
C TRP A 412 15.43 -12.36 -2.77
N PRO A 413 15.54 -11.82 -1.54
CA PRO A 413 14.54 -12.08 -0.51
C PRO A 413 13.16 -11.51 -0.89
N ASP A 414 13.13 -10.38 -1.61
CA ASP A 414 11.89 -9.75 -2.04
C ASP A 414 11.17 -10.63 -3.08
N ALA A 415 11.94 -11.26 -3.98
CA ALA A 415 11.41 -12.23 -4.95
C ALA A 415 10.84 -13.49 -4.28
N LEU A 416 11.42 -13.92 -3.16
CA LEU A 416 10.88 -15.04 -2.39
C LEU A 416 9.60 -14.71 -1.65
N ALA A 417 9.52 -13.52 -1.05
CA ALA A 417 8.29 -13.03 -0.45
C ALA A 417 7.18 -12.88 -1.52
N ALA A 418 7.55 -12.50 -2.74
CA ALA A 418 6.63 -12.42 -3.87
C ALA A 418 6.06 -13.78 -4.28
N GLY A 419 6.86 -14.84 -4.28
CA GLY A 419 6.45 -16.18 -4.77
C GLY A 419 5.08 -16.65 -4.27
N PRO A 420 4.92 -17.00 -2.98
CA PRO A 420 3.64 -17.38 -2.39
C PRO A 420 2.52 -16.35 -2.57
N TRP A 421 2.84 -15.06 -2.48
CA TRP A 421 1.85 -14.00 -2.66
C TRP A 421 1.26 -14.02 -4.07
N CYS A 422 2.10 -14.12 -5.09
CA CYS A 422 1.71 -14.15 -6.50
C CYS A 422 1.09 -15.50 -6.88
N GLY A 423 1.54 -16.60 -6.28
CA GLY A 423 0.88 -17.90 -6.37
C GLY A 423 -0.55 -17.82 -5.83
N ARG A 424 -0.77 -17.16 -4.68
CA ARG A 424 -2.10 -16.96 -4.12
C ARG A 424 -2.96 -16.03 -4.99
N ALA A 425 -2.38 -14.96 -5.51
CA ALA A 425 -3.06 -14.07 -6.45
C ALA A 425 -3.53 -14.84 -7.70
N SER A 426 -2.70 -15.78 -8.19
CA SER A 426 -3.05 -16.67 -9.31
C SER A 426 -4.22 -17.58 -8.96
N ALA A 427 -4.22 -18.20 -7.77
CA ALA A 427 -5.29 -19.08 -7.30
C ALA A 427 -6.64 -18.37 -7.13
N LEU A 428 -6.62 -17.09 -6.79
CA LEU A 428 -7.82 -16.27 -6.67
C LEU A 428 -8.32 -15.75 -8.02
N ALA A 429 -7.42 -15.59 -9.01
CA ALA A 429 -7.66 -14.81 -10.22
C ALA A 429 -8.42 -13.51 -9.90
N ARG A 430 -7.90 -12.79 -8.90
CA ARG A 430 -8.54 -11.57 -8.41
C ARG A 430 -8.34 -10.47 -9.44
N ASN A 431 -9.36 -9.63 -9.63
CA ASN A 431 -9.20 -8.40 -10.42
C ASN A 431 -8.21 -7.43 -9.75
N ALA A 432 -7.59 -6.57 -10.56
CA ALA A 432 -6.87 -5.41 -10.04
C ALA A 432 -7.79 -4.56 -9.13
N PRO A 433 -7.25 -3.91 -8.09
CA PRO A 433 -8.04 -3.06 -7.22
C PRO A 433 -8.65 -1.90 -8.01
N ALA A 434 -9.88 -1.52 -7.66
CA ALA A 434 -10.47 -0.29 -8.14
C ALA A 434 -9.65 0.91 -7.60
N ARG A 435 -9.38 1.89 -8.47
CA ARG A 435 -8.51 3.01 -8.14
C ARG A 435 -8.90 4.25 -8.93
N ALA A 436 -8.65 5.42 -8.35
CA ALA A 436 -8.72 6.68 -9.08
C ALA A 436 -7.48 6.78 -9.98
N LEU A 437 -7.70 6.98 -11.27
CA LEU A 437 -6.61 7.12 -12.24
C LEU A 437 -6.30 8.60 -12.46
N ALA A 438 -5.02 8.97 -12.56
CA ALA A 438 -4.60 10.35 -12.78
C ALA A 438 -5.03 10.85 -14.16
N PRO A 439 -5.65 12.04 -14.31
CA PRO A 439 -5.95 12.57 -15.63
C PRO A 439 -4.63 12.92 -16.34
N THR A 440 -4.40 12.37 -17.54
CA THR A 440 -3.23 12.72 -18.38
C THR A 440 -3.46 14.01 -19.18
N THR A 441 -4.72 14.31 -19.50
CA THR A 441 -5.22 15.60 -20.01
C THR A 441 -6.72 15.72 -19.64
N GLY A 442 -7.19 16.86 -19.11
CA GLY A 442 -8.62 17.08 -18.78
C GLY A 442 -8.89 17.59 -17.35
N ALA A 443 -10.16 17.87 -17.04
CA ALA A 443 -10.59 18.62 -15.85
C ALA A 443 -10.93 17.76 -14.61
N ARG A 444 -11.15 16.44 -14.75
CA ARG A 444 -11.48 15.52 -13.65
C ARG A 444 -10.97 14.08 -13.95
N PRO A 445 -10.48 13.32 -12.95
CA PRO A 445 -10.22 11.88 -13.10
C PRO A 445 -11.51 11.10 -13.28
N THR A 446 -11.46 9.98 -13.99
CA THR A 446 -12.44 8.89 -13.85
C THR A 446 -11.88 7.80 -12.95
N THR A 447 -12.75 7.21 -12.11
CA THR A 447 -12.42 5.97 -11.41
C THR A 447 -12.27 4.85 -12.44
N SER A 448 -11.34 3.93 -12.25
CA SER A 448 -11.23 2.69 -13.04
C SER A 448 -12.46 1.77 -12.92
N ALA A 449 -13.58 2.26 -12.38
CA ALA A 449 -14.86 1.59 -12.25
C ALA A 449 -15.55 1.36 -13.61
N SER A 450 -14.80 0.81 -14.57
CA SER A 450 -15.28 -0.27 -15.44
C SER A 450 -15.43 -1.59 -14.66
N ALA A 451 -15.46 -1.54 -13.32
CA ALA A 451 -15.79 -2.66 -12.44
C ALA A 451 -17.16 -3.30 -12.74
N SER A 452 -18.00 -2.67 -13.55
CA SER A 452 -19.26 -3.26 -14.01
C SER A 452 -19.11 -4.24 -15.20
N ALA A 453 -17.94 -4.37 -15.84
CA ALA A 453 -17.78 -5.17 -17.07
C ALA A 453 -16.86 -6.39 -16.95
N ILE A 454 -15.89 -6.41 -16.03
CA ILE A 454 -14.94 -7.54 -15.91
C ILE A 454 -15.17 -8.29 -14.60
N VAL A 455 -15.76 -9.48 -14.71
CA VAL A 455 -16.02 -10.38 -13.58
C VAL A 455 -14.72 -11.03 -13.07
N ARG A 456 -13.70 -11.17 -13.94
CA ARG A 456 -12.43 -11.86 -13.68
C ARG A 456 -11.35 -11.40 -14.68
N PRO A 457 -10.05 -11.33 -14.33
CA PRO A 457 -8.99 -11.00 -15.29
C PRO A 457 -8.99 -11.96 -16.49
N ALA A 458 -8.50 -11.49 -17.62
CA ALA A 458 -8.32 -12.31 -18.81
C ALA A 458 -7.26 -13.40 -18.62
N HIS A 459 -6.29 -13.18 -17.73
CA HIS A 459 -5.26 -14.14 -17.38
C HIS A 459 -5.24 -14.43 -15.87
N ASP A 460 -5.36 -15.72 -15.51
CA ASP A 460 -5.33 -16.13 -14.09
C ASP A 460 -3.93 -16.04 -13.48
N ALA A 461 -2.92 -16.52 -14.21
CA ALA A 461 -1.54 -16.55 -13.73
C ALA A 461 -1.00 -15.14 -13.47
N VAL A 462 -0.45 -14.94 -12.27
CA VAL A 462 0.26 -13.73 -11.84
C VAL A 462 1.74 -14.08 -11.68
N PRO A 463 2.53 -14.05 -12.77
CA PRO A 463 3.92 -14.47 -12.73
C PRO A 463 4.80 -13.45 -12.00
N VAL A 464 5.91 -13.92 -11.45
CA VAL A 464 6.99 -13.06 -10.93
C VAL A 464 8.00 -12.82 -12.06
N LEU A 465 8.11 -11.58 -12.52
CA LEU A 465 9.15 -11.13 -13.44
C LEU A 465 10.28 -10.46 -12.65
N LEU A 466 11.52 -10.82 -12.97
CA LEU A 466 12.67 -10.25 -12.28
C LEU A 466 13.11 -8.96 -12.96
N VAL A 467 13.52 -7.99 -12.15
CA VAL A 467 14.12 -6.73 -12.61
C VAL A 467 15.49 -6.52 -11.95
N PRO A 468 16.39 -5.74 -12.55
CA PRO A 468 17.69 -5.46 -11.97
C PRO A 468 17.58 -4.62 -10.71
N ASP A 469 18.28 -5.05 -9.66
CA ASP A 469 18.51 -4.27 -8.44
C ASP A 469 19.19 -2.92 -8.74
N SER A 470 18.63 -1.84 -8.19
CA SER A 470 19.13 -0.47 -8.23
C SER A 470 19.24 0.17 -9.62
N LEU A 471 18.69 -0.44 -10.67
CA LEU A 471 18.66 0.15 -12.01
C LEU A 471 17.26 0.67 -12.34
N ALA A 472 17.20 1.84 -12.98
CA ALA A 472 15.93 2.48 -13.35
C ALA A 472 15.39 2.04 -14.74
N VAL A 473 15.93 0.95 -15.30
CA VAL A 473 15.65 0.51 -16.67
C VAL A 473 15.16 -0.94 -16.65
N LEU A 474 14.09 -1.23 -17.40
CA LEU A 474 13.60 -2.60 -17.55
C LEU A 474 14.55 -3.44 -18.42
N PRO A 475 14.71 -4.73 -18.10
CA PRO A 475 15.31 -5.68 -19.03
C PRO A 475 14.50 -5.71 -20.33
N PRO A 476 15.16 -5.73 -21.51
CA PRO A 476 14.46 -5.73 -22.79
C PRO A 476 13.42 -6.85 -22.93
N SER A 477 13.68 -8.04 -22.39
CA SER A 477 12.72 -9.15 -22.44
C SER A 477 11.47 -8.92 -21.60
N VAL A 478 11.62 -8.32 -20.41
CA VAL A 478 10.49 -7.96 -19.53
C VAL A 478 9.69 -6.83 -20.17
N GLU A 479 10.37 -5.80 -20.70
CA GLU A 479 9.72 -4.70 -21.41
C GLU A 479 8.94 -5.21 -22.63
N ASN A 480 9.55 -6.05 -23.47
CA ASN A 480 8.91 -6.62 -24.66
C ASN A 480 7.70 -7.49 -24.30
N LEU A 481 7.80 -8.30 -23.25
CA LEU A 481 6.66 -9.10 -22.77
C LEU A 481 5.50 -8.19 -22.37
N LEU A 482 5.76 -7.18 -21.53
CA LEU A 482 4.71 -6.28 -21.04
C LEU A 482 4.16 -5.38 -22.15
N ALA A 483 4.99 -4.82 -23.01
CA ALA A 483 4.56 -3.99 -24.13
C ALA A 483 3.73 -4.77 -25.15
N GLY A 484 4.02 -6.05 -25.36
CA GLY A 484 3.24 -6.91 -26.24
C GLY A 484 1.95 -7.45 -25.61
N ALA A 485 1.97 -7.75 -24.31
CA ALA A 485 0.78 -8.12 -23.55
C ALA A 485 -0.21 -6.95 -23.42
N PHE A 486 0.32 -5.76 -23.16
CA PHE A 486 -0.43 -4.51 -23.01
C PHE A 486 -0.15 -3.58 -24.19
N ASN A 487 -0.51 -4.01 -25.39
CA ASN A 487 -0.17 -3.29 -26.61
C ASN A 487 -0.75 -1.86 -26.63
N PRO A 488 0.07 -0.80 -26.77
CA PRO A 488 -0.41 0.58 -26.78
C PRO A 488 -1.37 0.95 -27.92
N ALA A 489 -1.40 0.14 -28.99
CA ALA A 489 -2.34 0.30 -30.10
C ALA A 489 -3.79 -0.04 -29.71
N ASP A 490 -3.98 -0.85 -28.68
CA ASP A 490 -5.33 -1.24 -28.23
C ASP A 490 -6.06 -0.12 -27.47
N ASN A 491 -7.37 -0.26 -27.43
CA ASN A 491 -8.28 0.69 -26.79
C ASN A 491 -8.36 0.45 -25.28
N TRP A 492 -7.34 0.84 -24.53
CA TRP A 492 -7.33 0.72 -23.06
C TRP A 492 -8.18 1.80 -22.39
N CYS A 493 -8.91 1.42 -21.34
CA CYS A 493 -9.65 2.37 -20.52
C CYS A 493 -8.68 3.32 -19.80
N THR A 494 -9.03 4.59 -19.74
CA THR A 494 -8.21 5.62 -19.09
C THR A 494 -9.04 6.48 -18.13
N SER A 495 -8.35 7.21 -17.26
CA SER A 495 -8.89 8.31 -16.44
C SER A 495 -9.55 9.43 -17.25
N VAL A 496 -9.27 9.52 -18.55
CA VAL A 496 -9.64 10.64 -19.43
C VAL A 496 -10.81 10.26 -20.35
N ALA A 497 -10.84 9.02 -20.80
CA ALA A 497 -11.84 8.47 -21.71
C ALA A 497 -12.12 7.00 -21.37
N ASN A 498 -13.40 6.68 -21.18
CA ASN A 498 -13.92 5.32 -21.00
C ASN A 498 -14.95 5.02 -22.11
N PRO A 499 -14.54 4.95 -23.38
CA PRO A 499 -15.46 4.66 -24.47
C PRO A 499 -16.04 3.25 -24.31
N PRO A 500 -17.27 2.99 -24.79
CA PRO A 500 -17.83 1.63 -24.79
C PRO A 500 -16.86 0.62 -25.42
N GLY A 501 -16.55 -0.45 -24.68
CA GLY A 501 -15.69 -1.54 -25.16
C GLY A 501 -14.18 -1.31 -25.01
N CYS A 502 -13.73 -0.32 -24.22
CA CYS A 502 -12.31 -0.27 -23.85
C CYS A 502 -11.90 -1.45 -22.96
N LEU A 503 -10.63 -1.83 -23.02
CA LEU A 503 -10.02 -2.90 -22.25
C LEU A 503 -9.59 -2.40 -20.88
N ALA A 504 -9.89 -3.14 -19.81
CA ALA A 504 -9.40 -2.77 -18.49
C ALA A 504 -7.87 -2.93 -18.43
N PRO A 505 -7.13 -1.89 -18.03
CA PRO A 505 -5.69 -1.96 -17.83
C PRO A 505 -5.26 -3.06 -16.87
N GLY A 506 -4.05 -3.57 -17.06
CA GLY A 506 -3.39 -4.46 -16.11
C GLY A 506 -2.97 -3.75 -14.82
N PHE A 507 -2.33 -4.53 -13.95
CA PHE A 507 -1.85 -4.05 -12.66
C PHE A 507 -0.56 -4.77 -12.22
N ALA A 508 0.38 -4.02 -11.67
CA ALA A 508 1.66 -4.53 -11.21
C ALA A 508 1.78 -4.51 -9.69
N VAL A 509 2.31 -5.58 -9.10
CA VAL A 509 2.63 -5.65 -7.68
C VAL A 509 4.14 -5.79 -7.54
N VAL A 510 4.77 -4.79 -6.94
CA VAL A 510 6.22 -4.63 -6.87
C VAL A 510 6.71 -4.97 -5.46
N PHE A 511 7.69 -5.85 -5.36
CA PHE A 511 8.29 -6.27 -4.10
C PHE A 511 9.72 -5.72 -4.01
N GLY A 512 10.00 -4.97 -2.96
CA GLY A 512 11.30 -4.34 -2.69
C GLY A 512 11.22 -2.82 -2.62
N GLY A 513 12.14 -2.22 -1.86
CA GLY A 513 12.15 -0.77 -1.59
C GLY A 513 12.64 0.09 -2.76
N PRO A 514 12.58 1.43 -2.62
CA PRO A 514 13.01 2.37 -3.65
C PRO A 514 14.50 2.28 -3.99
N VAL A 515 15.33 1.69 -3.10
CA VAL A 515 16.74 1.41 -3.36
C VAL A 515 16.90 0.25 -4.35
N GLN A 516 16.08 -0.80 -4.21
CA GLN A 516 16.13 -1.99 -5.05
C GLN A 516 15.39 -1.76 -6.37
N ILE A 517 14.22 -1.14 -6.32
CA ILE A 517 13.38 -0.82 -7.49
C ILE A 517 13.03 0.68 -7.42
N PRO A 518 13.78 1.53 -8.13
CA PRO A 518 13.56 2.98 -8.11
C PRO A 518 12.14 3.37 -8.54
N ASP A 519 11.59 4.45 -7.97
CA ASP A 519 10.24 4.94 -8.28
C ASP A 519 10.01 5.19 -9.78
N ALA A 520 11.06 5.64 -10.48
CA ALA A 520 11.03 5.83 -11.93
C ALA A 520 10.76 4.52 -12.68
N LEU A 521 11.36 3.41 -12.23
CA LEU A 521 11.15 2.09 -12.81
C LEU A 521 9.71 1.60 -12.54
N VAL A 522 9.20 1.79 -11.32
CA VAL A 522 7.80 1.47 -11.00
C VAL A 522 6.83 2.29 -11.84
N GLY A 523 7.13 3.57 -12.08
CA GLY A 523 6.39 4.44 -13.00
C GLY A 523 6.37 3.90 -14.43
N THR A 524 7.50 3.42 -14.95
CA THR A 524 7.59 2.78 -16.27
C THR A 524 6.76 1.50 -16.34
N ILE A 525 6.85 0.63 -15.33
CA ILE A 525 6.05 -0.59 -15.22
C ILE A 525 4.56 -0.25 -15.20
N SER A 526 4.16 0.70 -14.36
CA SER A 526 2.77 1.19 -14.28
C SER A 526 2.28 1.70 -15.63
N ALA A 527 3.13 2.36 -16.41
CA ALA A 527 2.76 2.85 -17.75
C ALA A 527 2.62 1.72 -18.77
N LEU A 528 3.50 0.72 -18.74
CA LEU A 528 3.42 -0.42 -19.64
C LEU A 528 2.15 -1.24 -19.42
N VAL A 529 1.85 -1.61 -18.17
CA VAL A 529 0.63 -2.41 -17.87
C VAL A 529 -0.67 -1.63 -18.11
N SER A 530 -0.59 -0.32 -18.38
CA SER A 530 -1.71 0.51 -18.79
C SER A 530 -1.87 0.64 -20.31
N GLY A 531 -1.07 -0.06 -21.11
CA GLY A 531 -1.00 0.15 -22.55
C GLY A 531 -0.40 1.50 -22.95
N GLY A 532 0.53 2.03 -22.15
CA GLY A 532 1.19 3.32 -22.39
C GLY A 532 0.27 4.55 -22.25
N LYS A 533 -0.99 4.35 -21.82
CA LYS A 533 -1.97 5.43 -21.70
C LYS A 533 -1.81 6.30 -20.46
N THR A 534 -1.07 5.84 -19.45
CA THR A 534 -0.60 6.72 -18.38
C THR A 534 0.75 7.32 -18.78
N ARG A 535 0.82 8.65 -18.91
CA ARG A 535 2.12 9.31 -19.00
C ARG A 535 2.80 9.20 -17.65
N GLY A 536 3.90 8.46 -17.63
CA GLY A 536 4.82 8.43 -16.51
C GLY A 536 5.18 9.84 -16.09
N VAL A 537 4.69 10.24 -14.92
CA VAL A 537 5.45 11.11 -14.07
C VAL A 537 5.60 10.28 -12.81
N GLY A 538 6.82 9.80 -12.56
CA GLY A 538 7.17 9.36 -11.20
C GLY A 538 6.71 10.44 -10.24
N ASP A 539 6.16 10.02 -9.10
CA ASP A 539 5.50 10.87 -8.11
C ASP A 539 5.80 12.35 -8.24
N ARG A 540 4.86 13.11 -8.80
CA ARG A 540 4.85 14.52 -8.47
C ARG A 540 4.46 14.60 -7.01
N GLN A 541 5.45 14.91 -6.18
CA GLN A 541 5.24 15.14 -4.75
C GLN A 541 4.08 16.12 -4.60
N PRO A 542 2.98 15.72 -3.92
CA PRO A 542 1.86 16.60 -3.76
C PRO A 542 2.31 17.78 -2.90
N THR A 543 1.87 18.98 -3.27
CA THR A 543 2.20 20.16 -2.50
C THR A 543 1.02 20.56 -1.63
N LEU A 544 1.33 20.99 -0.42
CA LEU A 544 0.38 21.66 0.48
C LEU A 544 1.00 23.01 0.84
N GLY A 545 0.39 24.08 0.36
CA GLY A 545 0.72 25.46 0.65
C GLY A 545 0.10 25.96 1.96
N PRO A 546 0.09 27.27 2.21
CA PRO A 546 -0.46 27.84 3.43
C PRO A 546 -1.94 27.47 3.61
N MET A 547 -2.28 27.12 4.84
CA MET A 547 -3.63 26.76 5.27
C MET A 547 -4.02 27.57 6.50
N PHE A 548 -5.31 27.65 6.79
CA PHE A 548 -5.81 28.32 7.98
C PHE A 548 -6.88 27.46 8.67
N HIS A 549 -6.93 27.58 9.99
CA HIS A 549 -7.94 26.96 10.83
C HIS A 549 -9.15 27.89 10.96
N THR A 550 -10.35 27.32 10.97
CA THR A 550 -11.59 28.06 11.23
C THR A 550 -12.69 27.13 11.72
N THR A 551 -13.64 27.69 12.43
CA THR A 551 -14.92 27.07 12.83
C THR A 551 -16.07 27.60 11.97
N LEU A 552 -15.82 28.63 11.14
CA LEU A 552 -16.80 29.24 10.25
C LEU A 552 -17.13 28.33 9.06
N SER A 553 -18.36 28.41 8.58
CA SER A 553 -18.75 27.79 7.31
C SER A 553 -18.15 28.58 6.15
N MET A 554 -17.39 27.88 5.31
CA MET A 554 -16.67 28.49 4.17
C MET A 554 -17.36 28.24 2.83
N ALA A 555 -18.48 27.52 2.84
CA ALA A 555 -19.38 27.43 1.70
C ALA A 555 -20.03 28.81 1.38
N PRO A 556 -20.36 29.07 0.10
CA PRO A 556 -20.18 28.22 -1.08
C PRO A 556 -18.84 28.43 -1.81
N VAL A 557 -17.97 29.33 -1.33
CA VAL A 557 -16.71 29.67 -1.99
C VAL A 557 -15.70 28.53 -1.89
N PHE A 558 -15.55 27.97 -0.70
CA PHE A 558 -14.76 26.76 -0.48
C PHE A 558 -15.65 25.53 -0.59
N ASP A 559 -15.07 24.44 -1.08
CA ASP A 559 -15.68 23.12 -0.95
C ASP A 559 -15.63 22.67 0.52
N ASP A 560 -16.66 23.01 1.27
CA ASP A 560 -16.81 22.74 2.69
C ASP A 560 -17.93 21.71 2.92
N GLN A 561 -17.54 20.49 3.27
CA GLN A 561 -18.46 19.36 3.52
C GLN A 561 -18.80 19.19 5.01
N GLY A 562 -18.40 20.15 5.86
CA GLY A 562 -18.26 19.93 7.29
C GLY A 562 -19.53 19.75 8.10
N GLY A 563 -20.72 20.01 7.56
CA GLY A 563 -21.95 20.01 8.37
C GLY A 563 -21.78 20.74 9.71
N ASN A 564 -22.19 20.13 10.82
CA ASN A 564 -22.05 20.67 12.18
C ASN A 564 -20.66 20.46 12.83
N ALA A 565 -19.61 20.11 12.07
CA ALA A 565 -18.26 19.95 12.62
C ALA A 565 -17.71 21.27 13.20
N ALA A 566 -17.02 21.16 14.34
CA ALA A 566 -16.51 22.31 15.10
C ALA A 566 -15.24 22.93 14.50
N ASP A 567 -14.35 22.14 13.89
CA ASP A 567 -13.06 22.62 13.40
C ASP A 567 -12.82 22.22 11.94
N ARG A 568 -12.32 23.18 11.16
CA ARG A 568 -11.99 23.06 9.74
C ARG A 568 -10.57 23.55 9.51
N VAL A 569 -9.91 22.94 8.53
CA VAL A 569 -8.70 23.48 7.91
C VAL A 569 -9.02 23.74 6.46
N CYS A 570 -8.83 24.98 6.05
CA CYS A 570 -9.13 25.43 4.71
C CYS A 570 -7.84 25.79 3.97
N VAL A 571 -7.79 25.38 2.71
CA VAL A 571 -6.69 25.60 1.80
C VAL A 571 -7.20 26.51 0.68
N PRO A 572 -6.64 27.73 0.54
CA PRO A 572 -7.02 28.66 -0.54
C PRO A 572 -6.71 28.10 -1.93
N ARG A 573 -7.20 28.78 -2.97
CA ARG A 573 -6.88 28.45 -4.35
C ARG A 573 -5.36 28.38 -4.57
N GLY A 574 -4.92 27.32 -5.21
CA GLY A 574 -3.51 27.05 -5.48
C GLY A 574 -2.69 26.64 -4.26
N GLY A 575 -3.32 26.49 -3.09
CA GLY A 575 -2.69 25.95 -1.90
C GLY A 575 -2.48 24.44 -1.95
N TYR A 576 -2.84 23.76 -3.04
CA TYR A 576 -2.46 22.37 -3.27
C TYR A 576 -2.34 22.03 -4.76
N SER A 577 -1.42 21.13 -5.09
CA SER A 577 -1.21 20.58 -6.43
C SER A 577 -0.88 19.09 -6.38
N GLU A 578 -1.21 18.36 -7.44
CA GLU A 578 -0.90 16.92 -7.57
C GLU A 578 -1.48 16.05 -6.43
N ALA A 579 -2.48 16.57 -5.72
CA ALA A 579 -3.12 15.94 -4.59
C ALA A 579 -4.41 15.24 -5.03
N ARG A 580 -4.63 14.02 -4.53
CA ARG A 580 -5.94 13.39 -4.49
C ARG A 580 -6.69 13.77 -3.22
N TRP A 581 -6.00 13.72 -2.08
CA TRP A 581 -6.61 13.97 -0.78
C TRP A 581 -5.96 15.15 -0.08
N ILE A 582 -6.74 15.86 0.73
CA ILE A 582 -6.23 16.64 1.85
C ILE A 582 -6.72 15.94 3.11
N VAL A 583 -5.80 15.64 4.03
CA VAL A 583 -6.05 14.87 5.24
C VAL A 583 -5.65 15.70 6.45
N ALA A 584 -6.53 15.76 7.44
CA ALA A 584 -6.31 16.41 8.72
C ALA A 584 -6.55 15.40 9.85
N ALA A 585 -5.60 15.23 10.76
CA ALA A 585 -5.67 14.26 11.84
C ALA A 585 -5.34 14.87 13.22
N SER A 586 -6.12 14.51 14.23
CA SER A 586 -6.02 14.99 15.61
C SER A 586 -6.50 13.91 16.59
N ASN A 587 -5.65 13.48 17.53
CA ASN A 587 -5.99 12.52 18.59
C ASN A 587 -6.74 11.26 18.10
N GLY A 588 -6.28 10.67 16.99
CA GLY A 588 -6.89 9.48 16.37
C GLY A 588 -8.18 9.75 15.58
N GLN A 589 -8.69 10.98 15.56
CA GLN A 589 -9.76 11.40 14.65
C GLN A 589 -9.15 11.89 13.34
N VAL A 590 -9.73 11.47 12.21
CA VAL A 590 -9.25 11.83 10.87
C VAL A 590 -10.39 12.46 10.08
N GLY A 591 -10.12 13.64 9.55
CA GLY A 591 -10.92 14.32 8.54
C GLY A 591 -10.21 14.27 7.19
N GLN A 592 -10.94 14.06 6.10
CA GLN A 592 -10.35 14.06 4.76
C GLN A 592 -11.32 14.53 3.69
N THR A 593 -10.78 15.00 2.56
CA THR A 593 -11.56 15.32 1.36
C THR A 593 -10.82 14.86 0.10
N ASP A 594 -11.52 14.17 -0.80
CA ASP A 594 -10.97 13.78 -2.11
C ASP A 594 -11.10 14.96 -3.08
N VAL A 595 -10.10 15.85 -3.10
CA VAL A 595 -10.10 17.02 -3.99
C VAL A 595 -10.17 16.62 -5.46
N MET A 596 -9.72 15.43 -5.82
CA MET A 596 -9.61 15.05 -7.21
C MET A 596 -10.91 14.43 -7.75
N LEU A 597 -11.48 13.43 -7.08
CA LEU A 597 -12.77 12.84 -7.46
C LEU A 597 -13.92 13.84 -7.35
N ARG A 598 -13.79 14.83 -6.46
CA ARG A 598 -14.73 15.97 -6.38
C ARG A 598 -14.51 17.01 -7.47
N GLY A 599 -13.48 16.85 -8.30
CA GLY A 599 -13.24 17.67 -9.48
C GLY A 599 -12.69 19.07 -9.18
N ARG A 600 -12.01 19.24 -8.04
CA ARG A 600 -11.49 20.53 -7.52
C ARG A 600 -10.28 21.07 -8.26
N TYR A 601 -9.78 20.37 -9.28
CA TYR A 601 -8.81 20.90 -10.25
C TYR A 601 -9.46 21.48 -11.52
N GLY A 602 -10.74 21.18 -11.73
CA GLY A 602 -11.48 21.57 -12.92
C GLY A 602 -12.58 22.59 -12.64
N LYS A 603 -13.27 22.47 -11.51
CA LYS A 603 -14.34 23.37 -11.11
C LYS A 603 -14.26 23.69 -9.63
N ASP A 604 -14.68 24.90 -9.29
CA ASP A 604 -14.82 25.31 -7.90
C ASP A 604 -16.09 24.71 -7.29
N ALA A 605 -16.34 25.00 -6.00
CA ALA A 605 -17.50 24.51 -5.26
C ALA A 605 -18.85 24.95 -5.87
N ASP A 606 -18.85 25.98 -6.71
CA ASP A 606 -20.02 26.46 -7.43
C ASP A 606 -20.19 25.90 -8.86
N ASP A 607 -19.41 24.89 -9.23
CA ASP A 607 -19.37 24.29 -10.57
C ASP A 607 -18.94 25.25 -11.71
N THR A 608 -18.30 26.37 -11.37
CA THR A 608 -17.68 27.28 -12.34
C THR A 608 -16.23 26.88 -12.62
N VAL A 609 -15.80 26.98 -13.88
CA VAL A 609 -14.41 26.76 -14.30
C VAL A 609 -13.65 28.08 -14.22
N ARG A 610 -12.79 28.25 -13.20
CA ARG A 610 -12.02 29.49 -13.02
C ARG A 610 -10.55 29.38 -13.36
N SER A 611 -9.82 28.39 -12.84
CA SER A 611 -8.37 28.25 -13.08
C SER A 611 -8.00 26.78 -13.27
N ALA A 612 -7.75 26.37 -14.51
CA ALA A 612 -7.39 24.99 -14.81
C ALA A 612 -6.06 24.58 -14.17
N GLY A 613 -5.99 23.36 -13.62
CA GLY A 613 -4.76 22.79 -13.08
C GLY A 613 -4.31 23.33 -11.72
N THR A 614 -5.04 24.29 -11.15
CA THR A 614 -4.81 24.83 -9.81
C THR A 614 -5.91 24.30 -8.88
N GLY A 615 -5.56 23.83 -7.68
CA GLY A 615 -6.55 23.38 -6.71
C GLY A 615 -7.51 24.51 -6.31
N SER A 616 -8.83 24.30 -6.41
CA SER A 616 -9.86 25.25 -5.98
C SER A 616 -9.93 25.34 -4.45
N PRO A 617 -10.43 26.46 -3.87
CA PRO A 617 -10.57 26.60 -2.43
C PRO A 617 -11.34 25.42 -1.79
N THR A 618 -10.75 24.74 -0.82
CA THR A 618 -11.32 23.52 -0.20
C THR A 618 -11.09 23.49 1.30
N CYS A 619 -12.05 22.94 2.06
CA CYS A 619 -11.91 22.74 3.50
C CYS A 619 -12.01 21.25 3.88
N VAL A 620 -11.22 20.85 4.87
CA VAL A 620 -11.29 19.56 5.55
C VAL A 620 -11.82 19.78 6.95
N SER A 621 -12.87 19.05 7.31
CA SER A 621 -13.44 19.07 8.66
C SER A 621 -12.90 17.92 9.47
N VAL A 622 -12.54 18.18 10.73
CA VAL A 622 -11.94 17.19 11.64
C VAL A 622 -12.49 17.41 13.03
N ALA A 623 -12.89 16.33 13.70
CA ALA A 623 -13.29 16.41 15.10
C ALA A 623 -12.04 16.60 15.96
N THR A 624 -12.05 17.61 16.83
CA THR A 624 -10.91 17.92 17.70
C THR A 624 -11.35 17.91 19.16
N GLY A 625 -10.47 17.42 20.04
CA GLY A 625 -10.68 17.46 21.48
C GLY A 625 -10.19 18.78 22.09
N GLU A 626 -10.40 18.97 23.40
CA GLU A 626 -10.18 20.24 24.12
C GLU A 626 -8.74 20.78 24.09
N SER A 627 -7.74 19.93 23.86
CA SER A 627 -6.36 20.31 23.58
C SER A 627 -5.77 19.34 22.58
N SER A 628 -5.66 19.77 21.32
CA SER A 628 -5.20 18.89 20.24
C SER A 628 -4.12 19.55 19.39
N GLN A 629 -3.15 18.75 18.95
CA GLN A 629 -2.31 19.11 17.82
C GLN A 629 -3.00 18.57 16.56
N LEU A 630 -3.22 19.44 15.60
CA LEU A 630 -3.78 19.07 14.31
C LEU A 630 -2.64 18.94 13.31
N SER A 631 -2.57 17.79 12.64
CA SER A 631 -1.61 17.51 11.58
C SER A 631 -2.34 17.46 10.23
N VAL A 632 -1.79 18.10 9.21
CA VAL A 632 -2.41 18.18 7.89
C VAL A 632 -1.39 17.91 6.80
N ARG A 633 -1.80 17.15 5.78
CA ARG A 633 -0.99 16.86 4.59
C ARG A 633 -1.87 16.67 3.37
N SER A 634 -1.31 16.88 2.18
CA SER A 634 -1.91 16.41 0.94
C SER A 634 -1.35 15.05 0.54
N VAL A 635 -2.15 14.21 -0.10
CA VAL A 635 -1.75 12.87 -0.55
C VAL A 635 -2.01 12.76 -2.05
N SER A 636 -1.04 12.29 -2.82
CA SER A 636 -1.17 12.11 -4.27
C SER A 636 -2.08 10.93 -4.60
N LEU A 637 -2.38 10.72 -5.88
CA LEU A 637 -3.06 9.48 -6.32
C LEU A 637 -2.26 8.22 -6.05
N ALA A 638 -0.95 8.36 -6.04
CA ALA A 638 0.03 7.31 -5.82
C ALA A 638 0.26 7.04 -4.32
N GLY A 639 -0.19 7.92 -3.42
CA GLY A 639 -0.06 7.70 -1.98
C GLY A 639 1.10 8.44 -1.31
N PRO A 640 2.15 8.92 -2.00
CA PRO A 640 3.07 9.88 -1.38
C PRO A 640 2.37 11.13 -0.88
N THR A 641 2.94 11.70 0.19
CA THR A 641 2.33 12.81 0.92
C THR A 641 3.24 14.02 0.94
N SER A 642 2.65 15.21 1.02
CA SER A 642 3.41 16.43 1.30
C SER A 642 4.08 16.34 2.68
N ALA A 643 5.00 17.26 2.95
CA ALA A 643 5.41 17.53 4.32
C ALA A 643 4.17 17.80 5.20
N VAL A 644 4.23 17.31 6.44
CA VAL A 644 3.16 17.50 7.42
C VAL A 644 3.22 18.93 7.95
N GLN A 645 2.13 19.67 7.81
CA GLN A 645 1.93 20.93 8.50
C GLN A 645 1.20 20.67 9.82
N THR A 646 1.61 21.33 10.90
CA THR A 646 0.96 21.17 12.21
C THR A 646 0.41 22.49 12.73
N LEU A 647 -0.77 22.44 13.34
CA LEU A 647 -1.45 23.54 13.99
C LEU A 647 -1.75 23.13 15.43
N THR A 648 -1.45 24.00 16.40
CA THR A 648 -1.82 23.75 17.79
C THR A 648 -3.18 24.39 18.05
N ILE A 649 -4.20 23.56 18.25
CA ILE A 649 -5.58 23.99 18.48
C ILE A 649 -5.94 23.73 19.95
N GLY A 650 -5.74 24.76 20.78
CA GLY A 650 -6.10 24.73 22.20
C GLY A 650 -7.11 25.83 22.52
N ALA A 651 -8.01 25.57 23.46
CA ALA A 651 -8.90 26.59 24.03
C ALA A 651 -8.20 27.94 24.36
N PRO A 652 -6.98 27.98 24.96
CA PRO A 652 -6.31 29.25 25.23
C PRO A 652 -5.80 29.99 23.99
N ARG A 653 -5.78 29.39 22.81
CA ARG A 653 -5.37 30.05 21.55
C ARG A 653 -6.55 30.48 20.70
N ARG A 654 -7.77 30.04 21.01
CA ARG A 654 -8.95 30.38 20.20
C ARG A 654 -9.31 31.85 20.33
N PHE A 655 -9.56 32.47 19.19
CA PHE A 655 -10.17 33.78 19.03
C PHE A 655 -11.45 33.60 18.21
N PHE A 656 -12.59 34.07 18.69
CA PHE A 656 -13.85 34.03 17.93
C PHE A 656 -14.87 35.04 18.44
N LEU A 657 -15.84 35.36 17.59
CA LEU A 657 -17.03 36.14 17.95
C LEU A 657 -18.16 35.21 18.40
N THR A 658 -18.85 35.54 19.50
CA THR A 658 -19.98 34.75 20.02
C THR A 658 -21.21 34.81 19.11
N SER A 659 -21.37 35.87 18.33
CA SER A 659 -22.45 36.11 17.39
C SER A 659 -21.94 36.95 16.20
N PRO A 660 -22.59 36.91 15.03
CA PRO A 660 -22.18 37.71 13.88
C PRO A 660 -22.38 39.21 14.15
N LEU A 661 -21.54 40.02 13.50
CA LEU A 661 -21.69 41.47 13.47
C LEU A 661 -22.49 41.86 12.23
N ALA A 662 -23.65 42.45 12.42
CA ALA A 662 -24.54 42.91 11.35
C ALA A 662 -24.56 44.44 11.27
N VAL A 663 -24.41 45.00 10.07
CA VAL A 663 -24.51 46.44 9.80
C VAL A 663 -25.39 46.64 8.57
N VAL A 664 -26.42 47.47 8.70
CA VAL A 664 -27.49 47.59 7.69
C VAL A 664 -27.22 48.65 6.61
N THR A 665 -26.24 49.53 6.79
CA THR A 665 -25.79 50.50 5.78
C THR A 665 -24.30 50.83 5.94
N PRO A 666 -23.54 51.01 4.85
CA PRO A 666 -22.16 51.48 4.91
C PRO A 666 -22.09 52.96 5.30
N ASN A 667 -21.03 53.32 6.01
CA ASN A 667 -20.67 54.72 6.30
C ASN A 667 -20.04 55.41 5.08
N ALA A 668 -19.35 54.65 4.24
CA ALA A 668 -18.76 55.14 3.00
C ALA A 668 -18.67 54.01 1.98
N GLN A 669 -18.80 54.35 0.70
CA GLN A 669 -18.71 53.42 -0.41
C GLN A 669 -18.13 54.09 -1.64
N SER A 670 -17.46 53.31 -2.49
CA SER A 670 -16.90 53.79 -3.76
C SER A 670 -16.76 52.65 -4.76
N GLY A 671 -16.78 52.97 -6.04
CA GLY A 671 -16.52 52.01 -7.12
C GLY A 671 -17.76 51.66 -7.93
N VAL A 672 -17.78 50.45 -8.48
CA VAL A 672 -18.85 49.96 -9.37
C VAL A 672 -20.02 49.38 -8.59
N ASP A 673 -21.18 49.28 -9.24
CA ASP A 673 -22.45 48.76 -8.68
C ASP A 673 -22.30 47.32 -8.13
N SER A 674 -22.71 47.11 -6.87
CA SER A 674 -22.64 45.82 -6.18
C SER A 674 -23.68 44.80 -6.67
N ALA A 675 -24.77 45.27 -7.28
CA ALA A 675 -25.83 44.42 -7.83
C ALA A 675 -25.44 43.67 -9.11
N SER A 676 -24.29 44.02 -9.71
CA SER A 676 -23.80 43.38 -10.93
C SER A 676 -22.41 42.79 -10.74
N ASP A 677 -22.23 41.57 -11.24
CA ASP A 677 -20.92 40.97 -11.45
C ASP A 677 -20.47 41.27 -12.90
N LEU A 678 -19.77 42.39 -13.07
CA LEU A 678 -19.40 42.91 -14.39
C LEU A 678 -18.31 42.06 -15.04
N SER A 679 -18.54 41.61 -16.27
CA SER A 679 -17.58 40.80 -17.03
C SER A 679 -16.25 41.50 -17.32
N GLY A 680 -16.22 42.84 -17.31
CA GLY A 680 -15.02 43.65 -17.47
C GLY A 680 -14.20 43.85 -16.18
N GLY A 681 -14.58 43.20 -15.07
CA GLY A 681 -14.01 43.42 -13.75
C GLY A 681 -14.50 44.72 -13.10
N GLY A 682 -13.78 45.18 -12.07
CA GLY A 682 -14.07 46.41 -11.35
C GLY A 682 -14.00 46.24 -9.83
N VAL A 683 -13.78 47.34 -9.12
CA VAL A 683 -13.63 47.35 -7.66
C VAL A 683 -14.83 48.05 -7.02
N THR A 684 -15.36 47.47 -5.95
CA THR A 684 -16.31 48.11 -5.05
C THR A 684 -15.75 48.05 -3.64
N THR A 685 -15.77 49.17 -2.93
CA THR A 685 -15.30 49.26 -1.54
C THR A 685 -16.40 49.81 -0.65
N TRP A 686 -16.56 49.21 0.52
CA TRP A 686 -17.47 49.63 1.58
C TRP A 686 -16.70 49.82 2.88
N THR A 687 -17.13 50.79 3.68
CA THR A 687 -16.70 50.95 5.07
C THR A 687 -17.91 50.92 5.96
N PHE A 688 -17.95 49.97 6.89
CA PHE A 688 -18.98 49.78 7.87
C PHE A 688 -18.43 50.06 9.26
N SER A 689 -19.26 50.65 10.12
CA SER A 689 -18.99 50.82 11.53
C SER A 689 -20.26 50.63 12.34
N SER A 690 -20.12 50.00 13.51
CA SER A 690 -21.21 49.80 14.45
C SER A 690 -20.77 50.20 15.85
N LEU A 691 -21.72 50.73 16.62
CA LEU A 691 -21.57 51.10 18.02
C LEU A 691 -22.53 50.25 18.86
N GLY A 692 -22.09 49.78 20.03
CA GLY A 692 -22.93 49.10 21.00
C GLY A 692 -23.50 47.77 20.48
N THR A 693 -22.62 46.83 20.11
CA THR A 693 -23.05 45.53 19.56
C THR A 693 -23.34 44.51 20.66
N GLU A 694 -24.26 43.57 20.42
CA GLU A 694 -24.52 42.44 21.34
C GLU A 694 -23.47 41.32 21.24
N ALA A 695 -22.55 41.42 20.28
CA ALA A 695 -21.49 40.43 20.09
C ALA A 695 -20.37 40.59 21.12
N SER A 696 -19.82 39.46 21.57
CA SER A 696 -18.61 39.42 22.38
C SER A 696 -17.49 38.77 21.61
N VAL A 697 -16.27 39.25 21.84
CA VAL A 697 -15.04 38.58 21.41
C VAL A 697 -14.59 37.69 22.55
N VAL A 698 -14.31 36.43 22.24
CA VAL A 698 -13.63 35.51 23.15
C VAL A 698 -12.21 35.33 22.65
N SER A 699 -11.24 35.57 23.54
CA SER A 699 -9.83 35.33 23.26
C SER A 699 -9.13 34.84 24.53
N ARG A 700 -8.35 33.76 24.40
CA ARG A 700 -7.65 33.11 25.53
C ARG A 700 -8.58 32.75 26.71
N GLY A 701 -9.82 32.38 26.40
CA GLY A 701 -10.86 32.05 27.40
C GLY A 701 -11.52 33.26 28.08
N VAL A 702 -11.09 34.49 27.77
CA VAL A 702 -11.70 35.71 28.29
C VAL A 702 -12.68 36.27 27.27
N SER A 703 -13.91 36.54 27.70
CA SER A 703 -14.95 37.16 26.87
C SER A 703 -15.10 38.64 27.19
N SER A 704 -15.22 39.49 26.17
CA SER A 704 -15.54 40.91 26.33
C SER A 704 -16.48 41.38 25.24
N THR A 705 -17.47 42.19 25.60
CA THR A 705 -18.43 42.78 24.66
C THR A 705 -17.75 43.76 23.72
N VAL A 706 -18.17 43.76 22.46
CA VAL A 706 -17.65 44.66 21.42
C VAL A 706 -18.41 45.99 21.49
N SER A 707 -17.70 47.03 21.94
CA SER A 707 -18.26 48.39 22.06
C SER A 707 -18.30 49.11 20.72
N GLN A 708 -17.33 48.84 19.85
CA GLN A 708 -17.29 49.38 18.49
C GLN A 708 -16.63 48.37 17.55
N ALA A 709 -17.19 48.20 16.36
CA ALA A 709 -16.56 47.42 15.29
C ALA A 709 -16.48 48.27 14.02
N SER A 710 -15.40 48.10 13.26
CA SER A 710 -15.28 48.66 11.90
C SER A 710 -14.79 47.60 10.93
N LEU A 711 -15.32 47.63 9.71
CA LEU A 711 -14.92 46.76 8.61
C LEU A 711 -14.83 47.61 7.33
N THR A 712 -13.65 47.65 6.72
CA THR A 712 -13.50 48.10 5.34
C THR A 712 -13.32 46.86 4.47
N LEU A 713 -14.17 46.71 3.46
CA LEU A 713 -14.20 45.56 2.56
C LEU A 713 -14.09 46.06 1.12
N SER A 714 -13.16 45.50 0.35
CA SER A 714 -12.94 45.83 -1.06
C SER A 714 -13.08 44.55 -1.89
N LEU A 715 -14.12 44.49 -2.72
CA LEU A 715 -14.37 43.47 -3.73
C LEU A 715 -13.68 43.87 -5.02
N SER A 716 -12.84 43.00 -5.57
CA SER A 716 -12.26 43.11 -6.90
C SER A 716 -12.83 42.00 -7.77
N ARG A 717 -13.66 42.35 -8.75
CA ARG A 717 -14.27 41.38 -9.67
C ARG A 717 -13.26 40.87 -10.67
N GLY A 718 -13.34 39.58 -10.95
CA GLY A 718 -12.59 38.91 -11.99
C GLY A 718 -13.02 39.37 -13.37
N VAL A 719 -12.10 39.29 -14.33
CA VAL A 719 -12.43 39.45 -15.75
C VAL A 719 -12.95 38.13 -16.31
N ASN A 720 -14.12 38.18 -16.94
CA ASN A 720 -14.79 37.00 -17.49
C ASN A 720 -14.66 36.99 -19.01
N THR A 721 -14.12 35.90 -19.55
CA THR A 721 -13.94 35.68 -21.00
C THR A 721 -14.85 34.53 -21.47
N ALA A 722 -14.94 34.32 -22.79
CA ALA A 722 -15.74 33.23 -23.36
C ALA A 722 -15.29 31.82 -22.92
N THR A 723 -14.05 31.66 -22.44
CA THR A 723 -13.45 30.36 -22.11
C THR A 723 -13.00 30.22 -20.65
N GLN A 724 -12.99 31.31 -19.87
CA GLN A 724 -12.51 31.31 -18.48
C GLN A 724 -13.09 32.48 -17.67
N THR A 725 -13.53 32.19 -16.44
CA THR A 725 -14.03 33.16 -15.45
C THR A 725 -12.94 33.41 -14.40
N ALA A 726 -12.37 34.61 -14.30
CA ALA A 726 -11.45 34.89 -13.20
C ALA A 726 -12.21 34.91 -11.86
N ALA A 727 -11.56 34.50 -10.77
CA ALA A 727 -12.19 34.56 -9.45
C ALA A 727 -12.35 36.00 -8.99
N ASP A 728 -13.50 36.32 -8.40
CA ASP A 728 -13.68 37.55 -7.66
C ASP A 728 -12.93 37.42 -6.34
N THR A 729 -12.14 38.42 -6.02
CA THR A 729 -11.29 38.43 -4.83
C THR A 729 -11.70 39.57 -3.91
N PHE A 730 -11.39 39.46 -2.63
CA PHE A 730 -11.56 40.56 -1.71
C PHE A 730 -10.36 40.75 -0.81
N SER A 731 -10.23 41.99 -0.35
CA SER A 731 -9.41 42.36 0.79
C SER A 731 -10.27 43.09 1.81
N ALA A 732 -9.94 42.93 3.08
CA ALA A 732 -10.65 43.57 4.17
C ALA A 732 -9.69 43.95 5.30
N THR A 733 -10.02 45.03 5.99
CA THR A 733 -9.40 45.45 7.25
C THR A 733 -10.50 45.62 8.29
N PHE A 734 -10.29 45.12 9.50
CA PHE A 734 -11.24 45.28 10.58
C PHE A 734 -10.58 45.74 11.89
N SER A 735 -11.41 46.35 12.75
CA SER A 735 -11.06 46.71 14.12
C SER A 735 -12.22 46.35 15.03
N LEU A 736 -11.91 45.73 16.16
CA LEU A 736 -12.84 45.35 17.22
C LEU A 736 -12.38 46.02 18.51
N VAL A 737 -13.17 46.96 19.03
CA VAL A 737 -12.90 47.68 20.26
C VAL A 737 -13.72 47.07 21.38
N THR A 738 -13.06 46.78 22.50
CA THR A 738 -13.69 46.30 23.73
C THR A 738 -13.17 47.09 24.93
N PRO A 739 -13.81 47.00 26.11
CA PRO A 739 -13.26 47.55 27.35
C PRO A 739 -11.85 47.04 27.71
N LEU A 740 -11.46 45.87 27.23
CA LEU A 740 -10.13 45.30 27.46
C LEU A 740 -9.08 45.78 26.44
N GLY A 741 -9.50 46.53 25.42
CA GLY A 741 -8.68 47.11 24.36
C GLY A 741 -9.16 46.72 22.96
N THR A 742 -8.34 47.06 21.97
CA THR A 742 -8.65 46.93 20.54
C THR A 742 -7.92 45.74 19.95
N THR A 743 -8.57 45.02 19.02
CA THR A 743 -7.96 44.02 18.14
C THR A 743 -8.14 44.46 16.69
N THR A 744 -7.07 44.46 15.89
CA THR A 744 -7.12 44.75 14.46
C THR A 744 -6.63 43.58 13.62
N GLY A 745 -7.12 43.49 12.39
CA GLY A 745 -6.72 42.44 11.48
C GLY A 745 -7.02 42.75 10.03
N THR A 746 -6.44 41.95 9.16
CA THR A 746 -6.69 41.93 7.72
C THR A 746 -7.34 40.60 7.34
N ALA A 747 -8.16 40.60 6.30
CA ALA A 747 -8.68 39.40 5.70
C ALA A 747 -8.56 39.48 4.17
N SER A 748 -8.41 38.32 3.54
CA SER A 748 -8.36 38.22 2.09
C SER A 748 -8.84 36.84 1.64
N GLY A 749 -9.48 36.79 0.48
CA GLY A 749 -9.95 35.54 -0.10
C GLY A 749 -10.75 35.79 -1.36
N GLU A 750 -11.75 34.93 -1.58
CA GLU A 750 -12.59 34.94 -2.76
C GLU A 750 -14.04 35.27 -2.41
N ALA A 751 -14.77 35.75 -3.42
CA ALA A 751 -16.17 36.14 -3.32
C ALA A 751 -17.00 35.47 -4.42
N ILE A 752 -18.27 35.18 -4.12
CA ILE A 752 -19.24 34.72 -5.11
C ILE A 752 -20.57 35.42 -4.85
N LEU A 753 -21.20 35.94 -5.90
CA LEU A 753 -22.57 36.45 -5.85
C LEU A 753 -23.58 35.30 -6.03
N ARG A 754 -24.45 35.07 -5.04
CA ARG A 754 -25.56 34.12 -5.14
C ARG A 754 -26.83 34.71 -4.58
N SER A 755 -27.90 34.69 -5.38
CA SER A 755 -29.24 35.13 -4.97
C SER A 755 -29.24 36.53 -4.32
N GLY A 756 -28.50 37.47 -4.91
CA GLY A 756 -28.39 38.86 -4.41
C GLY A 756 -27.49 39.03 -3.18
N VAL A 757 -26.72 38.01 -2.80
CA VAL A 757 -25.78 38.09 -1.67
C VAL A 757 -24.37 37.77 -2.12
N TRP A 758 -23.43 38.69 -1.89
CA TRP A 758 -22.01 38.42 -2.03
C TRP A 758 -21.51 37.62 -0.81
N LYS A 759 -21.00 36.43 -1.08
CA LYS A 759 -20.43 35.52 -0.07
C LYS A 759 -18.90 35.67 -0.10
N PHE A 760 -18.34 36.42 0.83
CA PHE A 760 -16.89 36.60 0.99
C PHE A 760 -16.35 35.56 1.96
N ARG A 761 -15.39 34.76 1.52
CA ARG A 761 -14.77 33.71 2.33
C ARG A 761 -13.27 33.70 2.12
N GLY A 762 -12.51 33.74 3.21
CA GLY A 762 -11.06 33.77 3.12
C GLY A 762 -10.36 33.54 4.45
N SER A 763 -9.06 33.81 4.42
CA SER A 763 -8.22 33.77 5.61
C SER A 763 -8.13 35.14 6.26
N THR A 764 -7.92 35.16 7.57
CA THR A 764 -7.62 36.38 8.33
C THR A 764 -6.23 36.29 8.96
N ARG A 765 -5.60 37.46 9.13
CA ARG A 765 -4.40 37.65 9.95
C ARG A 765 -4.68 38.72 10.99
N PHE A 766 -4.50 38.38 12.26
CA PHE A 766 -4.56 39.34 13.36
C PHE A 766 -3.22 40.09 13.42
N LEU A 767 -3.30 41.42 13.38
CA LEU A 767 -2.13 42.31 13.33
C LEU A 767 -1.75 42.85 14.72
N GLY A 768 -2.58 42.60 15.75
CA GLY A 768 -2.35 42.97 17.14
C GLY A 768 -3.37 44.01 17.65
N GLY A 769 -2.97 44.79 18.64
CA GLY A 769 -3.78 45.84 19.26
C GLY A 769 -3.52 45.98 20.76
N SER A 770 -4.33 46.77 21.47
CA SER A 770 -4.16 46.98 22.92
C SER A 770 -4.72 45.84 23.78
N TRP A 771 -5.56 44.97 23.20
CA TRP A 771 -6.02 43.74 23.83
C TRP A 771 -5.46 42.51 23.10
N ASN A 772 -4.84 41.60 23.85
CA ASN A 772 -4.22 40.38 23.32
C ASN A 772 -3.22 40.67 22.16
N VAL A 773 -2.06 41.23 22.52
CA VAL A 773 -0.93 41.68 21.66
C VAL A 773 -0.30 40.57 20.78
N ALA A 774 -0.94 39.41 20.63
CA ALA A 774 -0.43 38.30 19.84
C ALA A 774 -0.92 38.37 18.40
N THR A 775 0.00 38.10 17.47
CA THR A 775 -0.35 37.79 16.09
C THR A 775 -1.13 36.49 16.02
N GLY A 776 -1.88 36.29 14.94
CA GLY A 776 -2.64 35.06 14.75
C GLY A 776 -3.18 34.94 13.34
N ALA A 777 -3.79 33.79 13.04
CA ALA A 777 -4.43 33.53 11.75
C ALA A 777 -5.68 32.67 11.91
N GLY A 778 -6.62 32.80 10.98
CA GLY A 778 -7.83 31.99 10.97
C GLY A 778 -8.77 32.28 9.81
N GLY A 779 -10.08 32.15 10.03
CA GLY A 779 -11.11 32.34 9.02
C GLY A 779 -11.78 33.71 9.05
N PHE A 780 -12.20 34.17 7.86
CA PHE A 780 -13.07 35.31 7.69
C PHE A 780 -14.27 34.94 6.81
N SER A 781 -15.46 35.38 7.23
CA SER A 781 -16.70 35.17 6.52
C SER A 781 -17.55 36.43 6.56
N ALA A 782 -17.98 36.93 5.40
CA ALA A 782 -18.93 38.02 5.30
C ALA A 782 -20.00 37.73 4.23
N ASP A 783 -21.24 38.04 4.56
CA ASP A 783 -22.38 37.97 3.66
C ASP A 783 -22.90 39.39 3.46
N LEU A 784 -22.74 39.93 2.26
CA LEU A 784 -23.20 41.26 1.90
C LEU A 784 -24.46 41.15 1.05
N GLY A 785 -25.59 41.53 1.63
CA GLY A 785 -26.89 41.53 0.96
C GLY A 785 -27.06 42.79 0.12
N VAL A 786 -27.32 42.59 -1.17
CA VAL A 786 -27.59 43.67 -2.12
C VAL A 786 -29.10 43.92 -2.19
N VAL A 787 -29.51 45.15 -1.89
CA VAL A 787 -30.94 45.53 -1.78
C VAL A 787 -31.45 46.17 -3.08
N GLY A 788 -30.62 46.95 -3.77
CA GLY A 788 -30.95 47.60 -5.03
C GLY A 788 -29.69 47.97 -5.84
N PRO A 789 -29.86 48.65 -6.99
CA PRO A 789 -28.73 49.15 -7.77
C PRO A 789 -27.91 50.17 -6.98
N GLY A 790 -26.59 50.03 -6.98
CA GLY A 790 -25.67 50.90 -6.24
C GLY A 790 -24.87 50.13 -5.21
N SER A 791 -24.47 50.80 -4.13
CA SER A 791 -23.73 50.15 -3.01
C SER A 791 -23.98 50.82 -1.66
N SER A 792 -24.91 51.79 -1.60
CA SER A 792 -25.17 52.61 -0.42
C SER A 792 -26.21 52.04 0.53
N ASP A 793 -27.00 51.09 0.06
CA ASP A 793 -28.09 50.39 0.75
C ASP A 793 -27.72 48.94 1.09
N ASP A 794 -26.48 48.54 0.81
CA ASP A 794 -25.98 47.21 1.12
C ASP A 794 -25.86 46.99 2.62
N SER A 795 -26.17 45.76 3.05
CA SER A 795 -26.00 45.34 4.44
C SER A 795 -24.98 44.22 4.52
N VAL A 796 -24.18 44.19 5.59
CA VAL A 796 -23.17 43.14 5.79
C VAL A 796 -23.38 42.42 7.11
N VAL A 797 -23.26 41.09 7.07
CA VAL A 797 -23.16 40.23 8.24
C VAL A 797 -21.83 39.52 8.18
N TRP A 798 -20.93 39.78 9.14
CA TRP A 798 -19.57 39.25 9.11
C TRP A 798 -19.13 38.61 10.42
N ARG A 799 -18.15 37.71 10.30
CA ARG A 799 -17.51 36.95 11.36
C ARG A 799 -16.03 36.77 11.07
N VAL A 800 -15.27 36.68 12.15
CA VAL A 800 -13.86 36.33 12.12
C VAL A 800 -13.55 35.39 13.27
N ASP A 801 -12.71 34.40 13.03
CA ASP A 801 -12.19 33.51 14.05
C ASP A 801 -10.75 33.09 13.73
N GLY A 802 -10.11 32.39 14.65
CA GLY A 802 -8.79 31.82 14.42
C GLY A 802 -8.04 31.44 15.67
N LEU A 803 -6.74 31.30 15.47
CA LEU A 803 -5.77 30.97 16.50
C LEU A 803 -4.81 32.14 16.68
N VAL A 804 -4.71 32.63 17.91
CA VAL A 804 -3.72 33.64 18.33
C VAL A 804 -2.54 32.96 19.02
N ASP A 805 -1.37 33.55 18.85
CA ASP A 805 -0.09 33.03 19.39
C ASP A 805 0.05 33.18 20.91
#